data_AF-A0A818G6U7-F1
#
_entry.id   AF-A0A818G6U7-F1
#
_cell.length_a   1.000
_cell.length_b   1.000
_cell.length_c   1.000
_cell.angle_alpha   90.00
_cell.angle_beta   90.00
_cell.angle_gamma   90.00
#
_symmetry.space_group_name_H-M   'P 1'
#
loop_
_entity.id
_entity.type
_entity.pdbx_description
1 polymer ?
#
loop_
_entity_poly.entity_id
_entity_poly.type
_entity_poly.pdbx_seq_one_letter_code
_entity_poly.pdbx_strand_id
1 'polypeptide(L)'
;MCQNIQKEHLKQYRHVPLCKHALKCMDYKKHSQHHCNSYRHCMVYCSYGSYCPKFHDKQHMEEFQHPFPTPCLRTPFHCPFFIELCETNDIRNLPRHIQQHCLDFAHVCRYGRNCIDKTPIHWEKCIHIARSLCSYDDKCMKLHQEDHLNSFTHSNIRDIRLLCRFTDKCHDRQKVDHIMKFRHAVTFTDSGIVQYFDLNQKTNFIDNQMKNIQRINTYIKAQSWKSLSSGLIPSEILHWIRTVQPVHRCSPIIFESILLHGHVMSRSHMENLKKPEFVANSVLQHSRIRSIENLKEKTCAELARKYVTILVKTVYDKHGFPDAKSLLGHSDNLKKEENILSAIINSKDMEALRGKTIEIAQASIKLHSDPAGIGFDKDKNLRTDKTVFSILGPHLGHYYGDVCIVFKREILHHPDANFSMQAATFYPSGHAYTFRPWLGTAPSSNDQRIKQFHEQKLNASVPGYEYATALELIALTSHIFSKTTMDIDLETILQRWIKVDSHQNIEGHLPTLIPLDYIDHIYIPKDIYDSLNSASHRAINAVFKNSITITEHVGTISPPVFNFIPKPPTQARTDYQNFIIDQLIKRYHQYTKNPLLKPIQGVVITIPSTNFKDHILLPYTISQAYIQYSNENKHTLTDKIVYIYWQAMNGDMMLILSNEQIDPNESQPNLRCLLSYVAHKCTSDDSQYYEHSSYINSGHPFQHHQFVQKNKYLAKSNLFHVGCNTDDFLTYCLAIQYSTGKVSLFHAESNSIYNNEIISYTFNKSELDLAKLDYIQISAGAHTVPVRNLIVCFEKQIDLHPIIDKEFSKNAATNSISKTNDQHISSLKPCSDNVNCMIQYSSDGTAHNLKYSHPCRFSELCRNKETHLTHELHQVSMCNHDKDCNKLNDPIHRAKYRHTDLPDFLIPCQLQNQCKDKSDKHRIKYSHGEQVFESKDKKGSSHISSDQRISCKWGSQCRDIDDKQHCMKYTHHSTKNPKNDDRIPCKWGSQCRTIGDADHRAKYSHSHFLTDSK
;
A
#
# COMPACT_ATOMS: atom_id res chain seq x y z
N MET A 1 -10.22 -6.17 39.59
CA MET A 1 -10.90 -4.97 40.15
C MET A 1 -11.94 -5.42 41.15
N CYS A 2 -12.14 -4.69 42.24
CA CYS A 2 -13.23 -5.01 43.16
C CYS A 2 -14.56 -4.50 42.60
N GLN A 3 -15.54 -5.40 42.44
CA GLN A 3 -16.88 -5.09 41.93
C GLN A 3 -17.87 -4.73 43.05
N ASN A 4 -17.45 -4.77 44.31
CA ASN A 4 -18.31 -4.49 45.44
C ASN A 4 -18.45 -2.97 45.67
N ILE A 5 -19.60 -2.43 45.26
CA ILE A 5 -19.97 -1.02 45.38
C ILE A 5 -20.77 -0.72 46.65
N GLN A 6 -20.91 -1.67 47.58
CA GLN A 6 -21.55 -1.42 48.87
C GLN A 6 -20.75 -0.37 49.64
N LYS A 7 -21.47 0.53 50.31
CA LYS A 7 -20.92 1.75 50.93
C LYS A 7 -19.86 1.39 51.99
N GLU A 8 -20.06 0.29 52.70
CA GLU A 8 -19.20 -0.29 53.72
C GLU A 8 -17.88 -0.80 53.11
N HIS A 9 -17.96 -1.51 51.99
CA HIS A 9 -16.80 -1.98 51.24
C HIS A 9 -15.97 -0.80 50.68
N LEU A 10 -16.65 0.21 50.13
CA LEU A 10 -15.98 1.39 49.59
C LEU A 10 -15.24 2.19 50.68
N LYS A 11 -15.83 2.25 51.89
CA LYS A 11 -15.21 2.88 53.07
C LYS A 11 -14.03 2.09 53.61
N GLN A 12 -14.17 0.76 53.71
CA GLN A 12 -13.17 -0.13 54.31
C GLN A 12 -11.89 -0.22 53.48
N TYR A 13 -11.99 -0.20 52.16
CA TYR A 13 -10.84 -0.34 51.24
C TYR A 13 -10.45 0.97 50.52
N ARG A 14 -10.94 2.12 51.02
CA ARG A 14 -10.73 3.46 50.45
C ARG A 14 -10.95 3.51 48.93
N HIS A 15 -12.01 2.85 48.48
CA HIS A 15 -12.40 2.87 47.09
C HIS A 15 -13.15 4.18 46.79
N VAL A 16 -12.41 5.29 46.74
CA VAL A 16 -12.95 6.59 46.35
C VAL A 16 -13.47 6.54 44.91
N PRO A 17 -14.54 7.28 44.56
CA PRO A 17 -15.11 7.28 43.21
C PRO A 17 -14.09 7.70 42.14
N LEU A 18 -14.27 7.22 40.90
CA LEU A 18 -13.43 7.64 39.79
C LEU A 18 -13.65 9.12 39.49
N CYS A 19 -12.57 9.88 39.32
CA CYS A 19 -12.66 11.26 38.88
C CYS A 19 -13.23 11.29 37.46
N LYS A 20 -14.30 12.06 37.23
CA LYS A 20 -14.89 12.28 35.90
C LYS A 20 -13.90 12.82 34.86
N HIS A 21 -12.81 13.45 35.31
CA HIS A 21 -11.75 14.00 34.46
C HIS A 21 -10.52 13.09 34.36
N ALA A 22 -10.51 11.93 35.02
CA ALA A 22 -9.42 10.95 34.99
C ALA A 22 -8.03 11.62 35.14
N LEU A 23 -7.03 11.16 34.40
CA LEU A 23 -5.68 11.75 34.41
C LEU A 23 -5.62 13.22 33.94
N LYS A 24 -6.69 13.75 33.32
CA LYS A 24 -6.79 15.16 32.89
C LYS A 24 -7.31 16.09 34.00
N CYS A 25 -7.60 15.57 35.18
CA CYS A 25 -8.04 16.38 36.31
C CYS A 25 -6.97 17.40 36.74
N MET A 26 -7.31 18.69 36.69
CA MET A 26 -6.39 19.76 37.10
C MET A 26 -6.09 19.73 38.60
N ASP A 27 -7.04 19.34 39.44
CA ASP A 27 -6.83 19.22 40.89
C ASP A 27 -5.89 18.08 41.24
N TYR A 28 -5.92 16.99 40.46
CA TYR A 28 -4.95 15.90 40.55
C TYR A 28 -3.55 16.34 40.10
N LYS A 29 -3.44 17.03 38.96
CA LYS A 29 -2.16 17.58 38.48
C LYS A 29 -1.55 18.59 39.46
N LYS A 30 -2.39 19.37 40.15
CA LYS A 30 -2.00 20.28 41.23
C LYS A 30 -1.79 19.60 42.58
N HIS A 31 -1.92 18.27 42.65
CA HIS A 31 -1.77 17.47 43.87
C HIS A 31 -2.64 17.95 45.05
N SER A 32 -3.88 18.38 44.76
CA SER A 32 -4.83 18.82 45.79
C SER A 32 -5.14 17.66 46.73
N GLN A 33 -4.70 17.76 47.99
CA GLN A 33 -4.82 16.72 48.99
C GLN A 33 -6.27 16.28 49.20
N HIS A 34 -7.20 17.24 49.26
CA HIS A 34 -8.63 16.97 49.39
C HIS A 34 -9.16 16.19 48.18
N HIS A 35 -8.75 16.56 46.97
CA HIS A 35 -9.20 15.92 45.74
C HIS A 35 -8.64 14.50 45.59
N CYS A 36 -7.34 14.31 45.78
CA CYS A 36 -6.69 13.00 45.71
C CYS A 36 -7.20 12.02 46.77
N ASN A 37 -7.63 12.53 47.94
CA ASN A 37 -8.28 11.73 48.98
C ASN A 37 -9.75 11.41 48.68
N SER A 38 -10.37 12.09 47.71
CA SER A 38 -11.80 11.96 47.39
C SER A 38 -12.08 11.27 46.07
N TYR A 39 -11.08 11.15 45.18
CA TYR A 39 -11.24 10.57 43.85
C TYR A 39 -10.03 9.76 43.38
N ARG A 40 -10.29 8.72 42.60
CA ARG A 40 -9.27 7.91 41.90
C ARG A 40 -9.15 8.37 40.45
N HIS A 41 -7.91 8.55 39.98
CA HIS A 41 -7.60 8.98 38.61
C HIS A 41 -7.01 7.81 37.82
N CYS A 42 -7.86 6.87 37.42
CA CYS A 42 -7.46 5.76 36.55
C CYS A 42 -7.53 6.19 35.08
N MET A 43 -6.76 5.52 34.22
CA MET A 43 -6.95 5.61 32.77
C MET A 43 -8.36 5.16 32.41
N VAL A 44 -8.97 5.84 31.43
CA VAL A 44 -10.30 5.45 30.92
C VAL A 44 -10.09 4.36 29.88
N TYR A 45 -10.94 3.34 29.85
CA TYR A 45 -10.88 2.33 28.79
C TYR A 45 -11.01 2.98 27.41
N CYS A 46 -10.15 2.58 26.49
CA CYS A 46 -10.29 2.95 25.09
C CYS A 46 -11.63 2.40 24.57
N SER A 47 -12.45 3.25 23.95
CA SER A 47 -13.74 2.86 23.36
C SER A 47 -13.64 1.81 22.26
N TYR A 48 -12.43 1.56 21.76
CA TYR A 48 -12.14 0.56 20.73
C TYR A 48 -11.52 -0.73 21.30
N GLY A 49 -11.14 -0.79 22.58
CA GLY A 49 -10.56 -1.99 23.19
C GLY A 49 -9.41 -2.60 22.35
N SER A 50 -9.49 -3.90 22.06
CA SER A 50 -8.51 -4.62 21.21
C SER A 50 -8.51 -4.16 19.74
N TYR A 51 -9.48 -3.37 19.31
CA TYR A 51 -9.62 -2.85 17.94
C TYR A 51 -9.09 -1.42 17.80
N CYS A 52 -8.33 -0.93 18.77
CA CYS A 52 -7.83 0.44 18.77
C CYS A 52 -6.94 0.72 17.55
N PRO A 53 -7.29 1.68 16.68
CA PRO A 53 -6.46 2.05 15.53
C PRO A 53 -5.29 2.96 15.90
N LYS A 54 -5.40 3.64 17.04
CA LYS A 54 -4.41 4.60 17.57
C LYS A 54 -3.35 3.91 18.43
N PHE A 55 -3.01 2.66 18.14
CA PHE A 55 -2.13 1.86 18.98
C PHE A 55 -0.65 2.32 18.93
N HIS A 56 -0.25 3.07 17.89
CA HIS A 56 1.06 3.72 17.82
C HIS A 56 1.06 5.19 18.30
N ASP A 57 -0.10 5.76 18.62
CA ASP A 57 -0.20 7.13 19.18
C ASP A 57 0.16 7.08 20.67
N LYS A 58 1.39 7.53 21.00
CA LYS A 58 1.92 7.51 22.37
C LYS A 58 1.01 8.25 23.36
N GLN A 59 0.50 9.42 22.97
CA GLN A 59 -0.40 10.18 23.84
C GLN A 59 -1.70 9.40 24.08
N HIS A 60 -2.25 8.76 23.05
CA HIS A 60 -3.42 7.90 23.21
C HIS A 60 -3.17 6.71 24.14
N MET A 61 -2.03 6.04 24.00
CA MET A 61 -1.66 4.89 24.84
C MET A 61 -1.38 5.27 26.30
N GLU A 62 -0.99 6.52 26.58
CA GLU A 62 -0.81 7.05 27.93
C GLU A 62 -2.13 7.54 28.57
N GLU A 63 -3.09 7.97 27.76
CA GLU A 63 -4.38 8.50 28.22
C GLU A 63 -5.45 7.42 28.44
N PHE A 64 -5.36 6.31 27.71
CA PHE A 64 -6.39 5.27 27.68
C PHE A 64 -5.84 3.89 28.07
N GLN A 65 -6.68 3.10 28.73
CA GLN A 65 -6.40 1.71 29.04
C GLN A 65 -6.86 0.79 27.91
N HIS A 66 -5.99 -0.14 27.51
CA HIS A 66 -6.27 -1.16 26.50
C HIS A 66 -6.19 -2.58 27.10
N PRO A 67 -6.86 -3.58 26.49
CA PRO A 67 -6.79 -4.98 26.92
C PRO A 67 -5.51 -5.70 26.49
N PHE A 68 -4.65 -5.03 25.72
CA PHE A 68 -3.38 -5.56 25.23
C PHE A 68 -2.19 -4.79 25.84
N PRO A 69 -0.99 -5.40 25.94
CA PRO A 69 0.22 -4.72 26.42
C PRO A 69 0.74 -3.71 25.40
N THR A 70 1.81 -2.98 25.74
CA THR A 70 2.43 -2.01 24.83
C THR A 70 2.65 -2.59 23.42
N PRO A 71 2.17 -1.95 22.36
CA PRO A 71 2.36 -2.45 21.00
C PRO A 71 3.84 -2.51 20.61
N CYS A 72 4.21 -3.54 19.86
CA CYS A 72 5.55 -3.64 19.28
C CYS A 72 5.73 -2.56 18.20
N LEU A 73 6.79 -1.74 18.28
CA LEU A 73 7.08 -0.69 17.29
C LEU A 73 7.20 -1.20 15.84
N ARG A 74 7.53 -2.48 15.66
CA ARG A 74 7.64 -3.12 14.34
C ARG A 74 6.35 -3.77 13.84
N THR A 75 5.27 -3.73 14.63
CA THR A 75 3.96 -4.25 14.20
C THR A 75 3.29 -3.23 13.25
N PRO A 76 2.62 -3.67 12.17
CA PRO A 76 2.24 -5.04 11.83
C PRO A 76 3.23 -5.76 10.89
N PHE A 77 4.08 -5.05 10.15
CA PHE A 77 4.76 -5.61 8.98
C PHE A 77 6.17 -6.17 9.21
N HIS A 78 6.89 -5.69 10.23
CA HIS A 78 8.37 -5.81 10.31
C HIS A 78 8.88 -6.47 11.60
N CYS A 79 8.01 -7.04 12.44
CA CYS A 79 8.48 -7.71 13.65
C CYS A 79 8.96 -9.13 13.33
N PRO A 80 10.28 -9.41 13.34
CA PRO A 80 10.79 -10.73 12.97
C PRO A 80 10.31 -11.82 13.95
N PHE A 81 10.26 -11.49 15.25
CA PHE A 81 9.82 -12.40 16.30
C PHE A 81 8.37 -12.86 16.10
N PHE A 82 7.47 -11.92 15.76
CA PHE A 82 6.08 -12.27 15.51
C PHE A 82 5.89 -12.98 14.17
N ILE A 83 6.73 -12.68 13.17
CA ILE A 83 6.75 -13.43 11.92
C ILE A 83 7.08 -14.89 12.18
N GLU A 84 8.15 -15.15 12.93
CA GLU A 84 8.59 -16.50 13.30
C GLU A 84 7.55 -17.23 14.15
N LEU A 85 6.92 -16.54 15.12
CA LEU A 85 5.81 -17.08 15.91
C LEU A 85 4.64 -17.54 15.03
N CYS A 86 4.29 -16.78 14.00
CA CYS A 86 3.18 -17.12 13.11
C CYS A 86 3.53 -18.19 12.07
N GLU A 87 4.82 -18.48 11.87
CA GLU A 87 5.30 -19.50 10.93
C GLU A 87 5.59 -20.84 11.60
N THR A 88 5.76 -20.88 12.93
CA THR A 88 5.94 -22.14 13.66
C THR A 88 4.64 -22.93 13.82
N ASN A 89 4.74 -24.25 13.73
CA ASN A 89 3.66 -25.18 14.05
C ASN A 89 3.59 -25.49 15.56
N ASP A 90 4.69 -25.30 16.29
CA ASP A 90 4.77 -25.53 17.73
C ASP A 90 5.56 -24.40 18.40
N ILE A 91 4.86 -23.60 19.20
CA ILE A 91 5.42 -22.45 19.93
C ILE A 91 6.54 -22.89 20.88
N ARG A 92 6.52 -24.14 21.39
CA ARG A 92 7.53 -24.68 22.32
C ARG A 92 8.92 -24.79 21.69
N ASN A 93 8.99 -24.88 20.36
CA ASN A 93 10.25 -24.97 19.62
C ASN A 93 10.88 -23.60 19.34
N LEU A 94 10.17 -22.50 19.61
CA LEU A 94 10.73 -21.16 19.43
C LEU A 94 11.75 -20.85 20.52
N PRO A 95 12.82 -20.11 20.19
CA PRO A 95 13.72 -19.56 21.20
C PRO A 95 12.98 -18.75 22.27
N ARG A 96 13.42 -18.85 23.54
CA ARG A 96 12.76 -18.17 24.69
C ARG A 96 12.59 -16.67 24.50
N HIS A 97 13.57 -16.00 23.88
CA HIS A 97 13.51 -14.55 23.66
C HIS A 97 12.37 -14.14 22.69
N ILE A 98 12.01 -15.00 21.72
CA ILE A 98 10.90 -14.76 20.79
C ILE A 98 9.56 -14.90 21.51
N GLN A 99 9.42 -15.96 22.31
CA GLN A 99 8.23 -16.18 23.12
C GLN A 99 8.03 -15.01 24.09
N GLN A 100 9.10 -14.61 24.79
CA GLN A 100 9.08 -13.49 25.72
C GLN A 100 8.69 -12.19 25.02
N HIS A 101 9.27 -11.87 23.86
CA HIS A 101 8.91 -10.69 23.07
C HIS A 101 7.42 -10.65 22.74
N CYS A 102 6.84 -11.77 22.30
CA CYS A 102 5.42 -11.85 21.94
C CYS A 102 4.47 -11.88 23.15
N LEU A 103 5.01 -12.06 24.36
CA LEU A 103 4.27 -11.90 25.62
C LEU A 103 4.37 -10.47 26.15
N ASP A 104 5.52 -9.82 25.97
CA ASP A 104 5.79 -8.46 26.47
C ASP A 104 5.14 -7.39 25.61
N PHE A 105 5.06 -7.62 24.30
CA PHE A 105 4.53 -6.65 23.34
C PHE A 105 3.30 -7.18 22.61
N ALA A 106 2.38 -6.28 22.29
CA ALA A 106 1.22 -6.60 21.48
C ALA A 106 1.52 -6.49 19.98
N HIS A 107 0.88 -7.34 19.18
CA HIS A 107 1.02 -7.33 17.72
C HIS A 107 -0.33 -7.31 17.02
N VAL A 108 -0.40 -6.68 15.85
CA VAL A 108 -1.61 -6.71 15.02
C VAL A 108 -1.87 -8.14 14.53
N CYS A 109 -3.08 -8.62 14.78
CA CYS A 109 -3.55 -9.91 14.31
C CYS A 109 -3.60 -9.93 12.78
N ARG A 110 -3.06 -10.99 12.17
CA ARG A 110 -3.01 -11.14 10.70
C ARG A 110 -4.36 -11.23 10.02
N TYR A 111 -5.42 -11.56 10.77
CA TYR A 111 -6.78 -11.68 10.25
C TYR A 111 -7.67 -10.49 10.63
N GLY A 112 -7.15 -9.52 11.40
CA GLY A 112 -7.89 -8.32 11.79
C GLY A 112 -9.28 -8.64 12.34
N ARG A 113 -10.32 -8.12 11.69
CA ARG A 113 -11.73 -8.35 12.05
C ARG A 113 -12.23 -9.79 11.84
N ASN A 114 -11.58 -10.56 10.97
CA ASN A 114 -11.93 -11.95 10.64
C ASN A 114 -11.18 -12.97 11.50
N CYS A 115 -10.55 -12.52 12.60
CA CYS A 115 -9.88 -13.43 13.52
C CYS A 115 -10.87 -14.40 14.17
N ILE A 116 -10.61 -15.70 14.01
CA ILE A 116 -11.39 -16.78 14.61
C ILE A 116 -10.77 -17.35 15.89
N ASP A 117 -9.54 -16.95 16.23
CA ASP A 117 -8.85 -17.39 17.44
C ASP A 117 -9.54 -16.75 18.66
N LYS A 118 -10.08 -17.60 19.53
CA LYS A 118 -10.80 -17.20 20.75
C LYS A 118 -10.00 -17.49 22.03
N THR A 119 -8.73 -17.85 21.91
CA THR A 119 -7.89 -18.12 23.08
C THR A 119 -7.67 -16.82 23.88
N PRO A 120 -7.76 -16.86 25.23
CA PRO A 120 -7.58 -15.67 26.05
C PRO A 120 -6.24 -14.97 25.78
N ILE A 121 -5.16 -15.75 25.66
CA ILE A 121 -3.82 -15.24 25.39
C ILE A 121 -3.78 -14.46 24.07
N HIS A 122 -4.41 -14.94 22.99
CA HIS A 122 -4.46 -14.20 21.73
C HIS A 122 -5.17 -12.85 21.89
N TRP A 123 -6.32 -12.81 22.57
CA TRP A 123 -7.07 -11.56 22.77
C TRP A 123 -6.38 -10.56 23.70
N GLU A 124 -5.59 -11.06 24.66
CA GLU A 124 -4.78 -10.25 25.57
C GLU A 124 -3.47 -9.77 24.93
N LYS A 125 -3.00 -10.39 23.84
CA LYS A 125 -1.70 -10.09 23.21
C LYS A 125 -1.79 -9.58 21.78
N CYS A 126 -2.98 -9.55 21.17
CA CYS A 126 -3.16 -9.10 19.81
C CYS A 126 -4.10 -7.90 19.66
N ILE A 127 -3.83 -7.13 18.61
CA ILE A 127 -4.60 -5.95 18.19
C ILE A 127 -5.38 -6.33 16.93
N HIS A 128 -6.70 -6.22 16.95
CA HIS A 128 -7.57 -6.62 15.84
C HIS A 128 -8.01 -5.40 15.05
N ILE A 129 -7.22 -4.96 14.06
CA ILE A 129 -7.61 -3.81 13.24
C ILE A 129 -8.76 -4.19 12.31
N ALA A 130 -9.88 -3.47 12.41
CA ALA A 130 -11.07 -3.74 11.60
C ALA A 130 -11.10 -2.86 10.35
N ARG A 131 -10.40 -3.27 9.29
CA ARG A 131 -10.50 -2.56 8.01
C ARG A 131 -11.91 -2.68 7.43
N SER A 132 -12.24 -1.78 6.52
CA SER A 132 -13.46 -1.90 5.72
C SER A 132 -13.44 -3.19 4.90
N LEU A 133 -14.58 -3.86 4.79
CA LEU A 133 -14.71 -5.06 3.95
C LEU A 133 -14.65 -4.68 2.48
N CYS A 134 -14.02 -5.52 1.66
CA CYS A 134 -14.15 -5.44 0.22
C CYS A 134 -15.61 -5.69 -0.17
N SER A 135 -16.20 -4.80 -0.97
CA SER A 135 -17.59 -4.91 -1.42
C SER A 135 -17.87 -6.14 -2.30
N TYR A 136 -16.82 -6.75 -2.85
CA TYR A 136 -16.90 -7.93 -3.72
C TYR A 136 -16.40 -9.23 -3.06
N ASP A 137 -15.68 -9.13 -1.94
CA ASP A 137 -15.10 -10.24 -1.18
C ASP A 137 -14.56 -11.40 -2.07
N ASP A 138 -15.19 -12.59 -2.06
CA ASP A 138 -14.78 -13.75 -2.87
C ASP A 138 -14.85 -13.53 -4.39
N LYS A 139 -15.63 -12.55 -4.86
CA LYS A 139 -15.74 -12.15 -6.27
C LYS A 139 -14.82 -10.97 -6.63
N CYS A 140 -13.90 -10.61 -5.74
CA CYS A 140 -12.99 -9.50 -5.96
C CYS A 140 -12.08 -9.77 -7.17
N MET A 141 -12.14 -8.92 -8.18
CA MET A 141 -11.23 -8.98 -9.34
C MET A 141 -9.86 -8.33 -9.05
N LYS A 142 -9.69 -7.75 -7.85
CA LYS A 142 -8.50 -6.96 -7.45
C LYS A 142 -7.51 -7.73 -6.57
N LEU A 143 -7.58 -9.06 -6.56
CA LEU A 143 -6.73 -9.90 -5.70
C LEU A 143 -5.23 -9.83 -6.07
N HIS A 144 -4.89 -9.41 -7.28
CA HIS A 144 -3.51 -9.23 -7.72
C HIS A 144 -2.92 -7.85 -7.36
N GLN A 145 -3.65 -7.03 -6.58
CA GLN A 145 -3.29 -5.65 -6.27
C GLN A 145 -2.94 -5.49 -4.80
N GLU A 146 -1.66 -5.28 -4.53
CA GLU A 146 -1.14 -5.19 -3.17
C GLU A 146 -1.81 -4.05 -2.39
N ASP A 147 -1.97 -2.86 -2.96
CA ASP A 147 -2.66 -1.72 -2.33
C ASP A 147 -4.10 -2.04 -1.91
N HIS A 148 -4.86 -2.72 -2.78
CA HIS A 148 -6.25 -3.09 -2.49
C HIS A 148 -6.31 -4.08 -1.32
N LEU A 149 -5.48 -5.13 -1.37
CA LEU A 149 -5.38 -6.11 -0.30
C LEU A 149 -4.85 -5.53 1.01
N ASN A 150 -4.04 -4.49 0.96
CA ASN A 150 -3.56 -3.78 2.14
C ASN A 150 -4.58 -2.77 2.69
N SER A 151 -5.56 -2.35 1.88
CA SER A 151 -6.58 -1.37 2.25
C SER A 151 -7.90 -2.00 2.75
N PHE A 152 -8.27 -3.17 2.23
CA PHE A 152 -9.56 -3.82 2.50
C PHE A 152 -9.40 -5.22 3.08
N THR A 153 -10.32 -5.60 3.97
CA THR A 153 -10.43 -6.96 4.47
C THR A 153 -11.20 -7.85 3.49
N HIS A 154 -10.75 -9.09 3.32
CA HIS A 154 -11.48 -10.16 2.64
C HIS A 154 -11.63 -11.36 3.60
N SER A 155 -12.67 -12.16 3.44
CA SER A 155 -13.01 -13.27 4.35
C SER A 155 -11.90 -14.32 4.47
N ASN A 156 -11.25 -14.64 3.34
CA ASN A 156 -10.29 -15.74 3.23
C ASN A 156 -8.83 -15.29 3.06
N ILE A 157 -8.54 -14.00 3.18
CA ILE A 157 -7.20 -13.44 2.97
C ILE A 157 -6.74 -12.77 4.25
N ARG A 158 -5.47 -12.98 4.62
CA ARG A 158 -4.87 -12.30 5.77
C ARG A 158 -4.81 -10.79 5.48
N ASP A 159 -5.27 -9.97 6.41
CA ASP A 159 -5.07 -8.52 6.37
C ASP A 159 -3.56 -8.19 6.40
N ILE A 160 -2.79 -8.92 7.22
CA ILE A 160 -1.32 -8.81 7.28
C ILE A 160 -0.69 -10.08 6.69
N ARG A 161 -0.28 -9.99 5.43
CA ARG A 161 0.38 -11.07 4.68
C ARG A 161 1.89 -11.09 4.91
N LEU A 162 2.50 -12.27 4.81
CA LEU A 162 3.94 -12.48 4.94
C LEU A 162 4.70 -11.92 3.74
N LEU A 163 5.91 -11.42 3.94
CA LEU A 163 6.73 -11.00 2.80
C LEU A 163 7.18 -12.23 1.99
N CYS A 164 6.91 -12.24 0.69
CA CYS A 164 7.38 -13.28 -0.21
C CYS A 164 8.92 -13.20 -0.34
N ARG A 165 9.60 -14.34 -0.15
CA ARG A 165 11.07 -14.45 -0.32
C ARG A 165 11.54 -14.12 -1.74
N PHE A 166 10.67 -14.26 -2.73
CA PHE A 166 10.98 -14.01 -4.14
C PHE A 166 10.52 -12.64 -4.64
N THR A 167 9.90 -11.83 -3.76
CA THR A 167 9.47 -10.44 -4.07
C THR A 167 8.74 -10.31 -5.41
N ASP A 168 9.07 -9.30 -6.20
CA ASP A 168 8.67 -9.06 -7.59
C ASP A 168 8.88 -10.25 -8.55
N LYS A 169 9.89 -11.10 -8.31
CA LYS A 169 10.26 -12.24 -9.17
C LYS A 169 9.46 -13.52 -8.88
N CYS A 170 8.46 -13.45 -8.02
CA CYS A 170 7.65 -14.62 -7.66
C CYS A 170 6.76 -15.08 -8.83
N HIS A 171 6.99 -16.31 -9.32
CA HIS A 171 6.14 -16.94 -10.35
C HIS A 171 4.72 -17.26 -9.86
N ASP A 172 4.53 -17.40 -8.55
CA ASP A 172 3.26 -17.73 -7.93
C ASP A 172 2.43 -16.49 -7.55
N ARG A 173 2.91 -15.27 -7.90
CA ARG A 173 2.29 -13.99 -7.51
C ARG A 173 0.82 -13.84 -7.90
N GLN A 174 0.37 -14.55 -8.94
CA GLN A 174 -1.02 -14.52 -9.40
C GLN A 174 -1.88 -15.68 -8.86
N LYS A 175 -1.28 -16.67 -8.18
CA LYS A 175 -2.01 -17.82 -7.62
C LYS A 175 -2.74 -17.38 -6.35
N VAL A 176 -4.05 -17.66 -6.28
CA VAL A 176 -4.90 -17.25 -5.15
C VAL A 176 -4.37 -17.78 -3.81
N ASP A 177 -4.00 -19.05 -3.72
CA ASP A 177 -3.45 -19.66 -2.49
C ASP A 177 -2.19 -18.96 -1.98
N HIS A 178 -1.37 -18.45 -2.90
CA HIS A 178 -0.16 -17.69 -2.59
C HIS A 178 -0.51 -16.28 -2.12
N ILE A 179 -1.40 -15.59 -2.84
CA ILE A 179 -1.94 -14.27 -2.50
C ILE A 179 -2.56 -14.25 -1.09
N MET A 180 -3.27 -15.33 -0.69
CA MET A 180 -3.87 -15.44 0.65
C MET A 180 -2.86 -15.33 1.79
N LYS A 181 -1.59 -15.69 1.54
CA LYS A 181 -0.53 -15.80 2.55
C LYS A 181 0.55 -14.75 2.40
N PHE A 182 0.90 -14.37 1.19
CA PHE A 182 2.08 -13.57 0.88
C PHE A 182 1.74 -12.23 0.22
N ARG A 183 2.48 -11.20 0.65
CA ARG A 183 2.63 -9.90 -0.02
C ARG A 183 3.95 -9.87 -0.76
N HIS A 184 4.03 -9.10 -1.83
CA HIS A 184 5.25 -8.95 -2.62
C HIS A 184 5.83 -7.56 -2.40
N ALA A 185 7.10 -7.49 -2.00
CA ALA A 185 7.82 -6.22 -2.05
C ALA A 185 7.90 -5.74 -3.49
N VAL A 186 7.81 -4.42 -3.69
CA VAL A 186 8.27 -3.82 -4.93
C VAL A 186 9.79 -3.70 -4.82
N THR A 187 10.52 -4.37 -5.70
CA THR A 187 11.95 -4.13 -5.87
C THR A 187 12.11 -2.94 -6.80
N PHE A 188 12.93 -1.98 -6.38
CA PHE A 188 13.27 -0.84 -7.21
C PHE A 188 14.33 -1.23 -8.27
N THR A 189 14.08 -2.28 -9.05
CA THR A 189 14.99 -2.79 -10.09
C THR A 189 14.66 -2.34 -11.51
N ASP A 190 13.53 -1.66 -11.72
CA ASP A 190 12.93 -1.61 -13.05
C ASP A 190 12.92 -0.22 -13.72
N SER A 191 13.55 0.80 -13.12
CA SER A 191 13.65 2.11 -13.77
C SER A 191 14.88 2.86 -13.30
N GLY A 192 15.83 3.04 -14.22
CA GLY A 192 17.07 3.75 -13.99
C GLY A 192 16.81 5.21 -13.65
N ILE A 193 17.87 5.90 -13.27
CA ILE A 193 17.79 7.34 -13.09
C ILE A 193 17.77 7.97 -14.49
N VAL A 194 16.62 8.54 -14.85
CA VAL A 194 16.51 9.45 -15.99
C VAL A 194 16.90 10.83 -15.48
N GLN A 195 17.96 11.40 -16.05
CA GLN A 195 18.44 12.70 -15.61
C GLN A 195 17.45 13.80 -16.04
N TYR A 196 17.18 14.73 -15.11
CA TYR A 196 16.34 15.90 -15.34
C TYR A 196 17.17 17.05 -15.92
N PHE A 197 16.67 17.69 -16.98
CA PHE A 197 17.34 18.77 -17.73
C PHE A 197 16.48 20.02 -17.92
N ASP A 198 15.27 20.08 -17.34
CA ASP A 198 14.32 21.20 -17.50
C ASP A 198 14.05 21.53 -18.98
N LEU A 199 13.78 20.50 -19.78
CA LEU A 199 13.61 20.63 -21.24
C LEU A 199 12.35 21.42 -21.60
N ASN A 200 11.36 21.42 -20.70
CA ASN A 200 10.05 22.03 -20.89
C ASN A 200 9.91 23.42 -20.27
N GLN A 201 11.02 24.04 -19.85
CA GLN A 201 11.04 25.39 -19.29
C GLN A 201 10.13 26.36 -20.07
N LYS A 202 9.30 27.13 -19.35
CA LYS A 202 8.33 28.10 -19.89
C LYS A 202 7.12 27.51 -20.64
N THR A 203 6.95 26.19 -20.67
CA THR A 203 5.74 25.57 -21.23
C THR A 203 4.64 25.53 -20.17
N ASN A 204 3.49 26.11 -20.46
CA ASN A 204 2.31 26.00 -19.60
C ASN A 204 1.38 24.92 -20.16
N PHE A 205 1.58 23.68 -19.71
CA PHE A 205 0.83 22.54 -20.23
C PHE A 205 -0.67 22.60 -19.95
N ILE A 206 -1.08 23.18 -18.82
CA ILE A 206 -2.49 23.34 -18.46
C ILE A 206 -3.18 24.34 -19.40
N ASP A 207 -2.55 25.50 -19.65
CA ASP A 207 -3.06 26.48 -20.60
C ASP A 207 -3.10 25.92 -22.04
N ASN A 208 -2.07 25.16 -22.44
CA ASN A 208 -2.05 24.46 -23.72
C ASN A 208 -3.24 23.49 -23.86
N GLN A 209 -3.48 22.65 -22.85
CA GLN A 209 -4.62 21.71 -22.82
C GLN A 209 -5.94 22.46 -22.99
N MET A 210 -6.18 23.50 -22.20
CA MET A 210 -7.41 24.29 -22.25
C MET A 210 -7.62 24.95 -23.61
N LYS A 211 -6.58 25.60 -24.16
CA LYS A 211 -6.64 26.26 -25.46
C LYS A 211 -6.89 25.27 -26.59
N ASN A 212 -6.27 24.09 -26.54
CA ASN A 212 -6.51 23.03 -27.53
C ASN A 212 -7.97 22.57 -27.50
N ILE A 213 -8.50 22.28 -26.30
CA ILE A 213 -9.91 21.89 -26.11
C ILE A 213 -10.84 22.99 -26.64
N GLN A 214 -10.59 24.25 -26.29
CA GLN A 214 -11.42 25.38 -26.71
C GLN A 214 -11.42 25.57 -28.23
N ARG A 215 -10.25 25.51 -28.89
CA ARG A 215 -10.12 25.64 -30.35
C ARG A 215 -10.93 24.56 -31.07
N ILE A 216 -10.81 23.31 -30.64
CA ILE A 216 -11.54 22.18 -31.22
C ILE A 216 -13.05 22.36 -31.05
N ASN A 217 -13.51 22.64 -29.82
CA ASN A 217 -14.93 22.84 -29.55
C ASN A 217 -15.53 24.02 -30.33
N THR A 218 -14.78 25.12 -30.45
CA THR A 218 -15.20 26.30 -31.24
C THR A 218 -15.35 25.94 -32.71
N TYR A 219 -14.40 25.19 -33.27
CA TYR A 219 -14.44 24.74 -34.66
C TYR A 219 -15.61 23.79 -34.92
N ILE A 220 -15.80 22.77 -34.08
CA ILE A 220 -16.91 21.79 -34.19
C ILE A 220 -18.25 22.51 -34.19
N LYS A 221 -18.42 23.48 -33.28
CA LYS A 221 -19.64 24.30 -33.20
C LYS A 221 -19.84 25.14 -34.47
N ALA A 222 -18.80 25.79 -34.96
CA ALA A 222 -18.87 26.61 -36.18
C ALA A 222 -19.19 25.77 -37.43
N GLN A 223 -18.68 24.54 -37.51
CA GLN A 223 -18.93 23.61 -38.61
C GLN A 223 -20.23 22.80 -38.46
N SER A 224 -21.00 23.04 -37.39
CA SER A 224 -22.26 22.31 -37.11
C SER A 224 -22.10 20.78 -37.09
N TRP A 225 -20.97 20.28 -36.60
CA TRP A 225 -20.74 18.84 -36.48
C TRP A 225 -21.67 18.23 -35.42
N LYS A 226 -22.10 16.97 -35.65
CA LYS A 226 -22.87 16.23 -34.64
C LYS A 226 -22.03 16.10 -33.36
N SER A 227 -22.59 16.56 -32.23
CA SER A 227 -21.94 16.46 -30.92
C SER A 227 -21.94 15.04 -30.37
N LEU A 228 -21.11 14.78 -29.35
CA LEU A 228 -21.11 13.51 -28.62
C LEU A 228 -22.49 13.22 -28.03
N SER A 229 -23.02 12.04 -28.31
CA SER A 229 -24.37 11.62 -27.90
C SER A 229 -24.58 11.67 -26.37
N SER A 230 -23.54 11.38 -25.59
CA SER A 230 -23.54 11.42 -24.11
C SER A 230 -23.03 12.75 -23.53
N GLY A 231 -22.54 13.67 -24.36
CA GLY A 231 -21.80 14.86 -23.92
C GLY A 231 -20.41 14.59 -23.35
N LEU A 232 -19.97 13.32 -23.24
CA LEU A 232 -18.70 12.91 -22.66
C LEU A 232 -17.91 12.00 -23.61
N ILE A 233 -16.59 12.05 -23.54
CA ILE A 233 -15.73 11.15 -24.30
C ILE A 233 -15.88 9.72 -23.75
N PRO A 234 -16.05 8.70 -24.61
CA PRO A 234 -16.10 7.30 -24.18
C PRO A 234 -14.91 6.91 -23.29
N SER A 235 -15.19 6.24 -22.17
CA SER A 235 -14.17 5.84 -21.18
C SER A 235 -13.12 4.90 -21.76
N GLU A 236 -13.49 4.08 -22.73
CA GLU A 236 -12.57 3.20 -23.46
C GLU A 236 -11.46 3.97 -24.19
N ILE A 237 -11.77 5.14 -24.78
CA ILE A 237 -10.79 5.97 -25.50
C ILE A 237 -9.84 6.63 -24.50
N LEU A 238 -10.39 7.18 -23.40
CA LEU A 238 -9.59 7.79 -22.34
C LEU A 238 -8.64 6.77 -21.70
N HIS A 239 -9.15 5.57 -21.41
CA HIS A 239 -8.35 4.49 -20.84
C HIS A 239 -7.28 4.03 -21.80
N TRP A 240 -7.62 3.86 -23.07
CA TRP A 240 -6.65 3.52 -24.10
C TRP A 240 -5.51 4.54 -24.19
N ILE A 241 -5.78 5.85 -24.19
CA ILE A 241 -4.75 6.91 -24.20
C ILE A 241 -3.82 6.82 -23.00
N ARG A 242 -4.34 6.45 -21.82
CA ARG A 242 -3.53 6.22 -20.61
C ARG A 242 -2.60 5.01 -20.74
N THR A 243 -2.85 4.11 -21.69
CA THR A 243 -2.08 2.86 -21.89
C THR A 243 -1.13 2.89 -23.10
N VAL A 244 -1.35 3.77 -24.07
CA VAL A 244 -0.51 3.85 -25.28
C VAL A 244 0.96 4.06 -24.92
N GLN A 245 1.86 3.26 -25.48
CA GLN A 245 3.30 3.34 -25.19
C GLN A 245 4.06 4.11 -26.27
N PRO A 246 5.16 4.82 -25.92
CA PRO A 246 6.08 5.36 -26.93
C PRO A 246 6.80 4.22 -27.66
N VAL A 247 6.84 4.32 -28.98
CA VAL A 247 7.52 3.39 -29.88
C VAL A 247 8.54 4.18 -30.69
N HIS A 248 9.80 3.74 -30.64
CA HIS A 248 10.90 4.29 -31.41
C HIS A 248 11.37 3.26 -32.45
N ARG A 249 11.68 3.73 -33.65
CA ARG A 249 12.27 2.91 -34.72
C ARG A 249 13.67 3.40 -35.02
N CYS A 250 14.59 2.47 -35.21
CA CYS A 250 15.98 2.80 -35.52
C CYS A 250 16.63 1.77 -36.46
N SER A 251 17.74 2.16 -37.07
CA SER A 251 18.58 1.27 -37.87
C SER A 251 19.40 0.35 -36.96
N PRO A 252 19.96 -0.75 -37.50
CA PRO A 252 20.80 -1.66 -36.71
C PRO A 252 22.00 -0.95 -36.08
N ILE A 253 22.61 0.00 -36.80
CA ILE A 253 23.78 0.76 -36.32
C ILE A 253 23.44 1.63 -35.11
N ILE A 254 22.28 2.31 -35.14
CA ILE A 254 21.80 3.08 -33.99
C ILE A 254 21.46 2.15 -32.83
N PHE A 255 20.85 1.01 -33.09
CA PHE A 255 20.52 0.03 -32.05
C PHE A 255 21.79 -0.54 -31.37
N GLU A 256 22.83 -0.89 -32.12
CA GLU A 256 24.12 -1.28 -31.55
C GLU A 256 24.70 -0.16 -30.66
N SER A 257 24.63 1.10 -31.12
CA SER A 257 25.07 2.24 -30.31
C SER A 257 24.30 2.36 -29.00
N ILE A 258 22.96 2.23 -29.03
CA ILE A 258 22.10 2.23 -27.83
C ILE A 258 22.55 1.15 -26.85
N LEU A 259 22.80 -0.07 -27.32
CA LEU A 259 23.21 -1.20 -26.49
C LEU A 259 24.58 -0.98 -25.84
N LEU A 260 25.54 -0.46 -26.61
CA LEU A 260 26.92 -0.26 -26.14
C LEU A 260 27.04 0.92 -25.18
N HIS A 261 26.32 2.02 -25.44
CA HIS A 261 26.26 3.18 -24.54
C HIS A 261 25.36 2.94 -23.32
N GLY A 262 24.48 1.94 -23.37
CA GLY A 262 23.55 1.60 -22.29
C GLY A 262 22.37 2.57 -22.14
N HIS A 263 22.10 3.39 -23.17
CA HIS A 263 21.05 4.40 -23.15
C HIS A 263 20.52 4.70 -24.56
N VAL A 264 19.25 5.04 -24.65
CA VAL A 264 18.71 5.76 -25.81
C VAL A 264 19.00 7.26 -25.61
N MET A 265 19.50 7.90 -26.65
CA MET A 265 20.06 9.25 -26.58
C MET A 265 19.36 10.19 -27.56
N SER A 266 19.20 11.46 -27.18
CA SER A 266 18.80 12.53 -28.10
C SER A 266 19.92 12.89 -29.06
N ARG A 267 19.61 13.59 -30.17
CA ARG A 267 20.61 14.03 -31.13
C ARG A 267 21.66 14.95 -30.50
N SER A 268 21.24 15.91 -29.68
CA SER A 268 22.14 16.82 -28.97
C SER A 268 23.07 16.07 -28.01
N HIS A 269 22.61 14.98 -27.40
CA HIS A 269 23.47 14.14 -26.56
C HIS A 269 24.50 13.39 -27.42
N MET A 270 24.06 12.80 -28.54
CA MET A 270 24.97 12.13 -29.48
C MET A 270 26.07 13.07 -29.97
N GLU A 271 25.76 14.33 -30.33
CA GLU A 271 26.78 15.30 -30.75
C GLU A 271 27.86 15.58 -29.70
N ASN A 272 27.53 15.46 -28.40
CA ASN A 272 28.53 15.62 -27.34
C ASN A 272 29.47 14.41 -27.20
N LEU A 273 29.15 13.26 -27.80
CA LEU A 273 30.05 12.10 -27.84
C LEU A 273 31.32 12.37 -28.67
N LYS A 274 31.40 13.48 -29.41
CA LYS A 274 32.66 13.94 -30.02
C LYS A 274 33.71 14.35 -28.98
N LYS A 275 33.29 14.71 -27.77
CA LYS A 275 34.17 15.23 -26.71
C LYS A 275 34.66 14.08 -25.82
N PRO A 276 35.98 13.82 -25.75
CA PRO A 276 36.51 12.72 -24.94
C PRO A 276 36.12 12.77 -23.46
N GLU A 277 36.06 13.97 -22.87
CA GLU A 277 35.66 14.17 -21.47
C GLU A 277 34.20 13.76 -21.24
N PHE A 278 33.33 13.99 -22.22
CA PHE A 278 31.92 13.63 -22.15
C PHE A 278 31.72 12.11 -22.25
N VAL A 279 32.48 11.46 -23.14
CA VAL A 279 32.48 10.01 -23.30
C VAL A 279 33.02 9.33 -22.05
N ALA A 280 34.06 9.90 -21.44
CA ALA A 280 34.60 9.39 -20.18
C ALA A 280 33.55 9.40 -19.05
N ASN A 281 32.73 10.46 -18.96
CA ASN A 281 31.61 10.48 -18.02
C ASN A 281 30.59 9.37 -18.33
N SER A 282 30.28 9.15 -19.62
CA SER A 282 29.34 8.10 -20.05
C SER A 282 29.85 6.69 -19.69
N VAL A 283 31.16 6.42 -19.88
CA VAL A 283 31.79 5.16 -19.48
C VAL A 283 31.68 4.92 -17.98
N LEU A 284 31.97 5.92 -17.16
CA LEU A 284 31.88 5.81 -15.70
C LEU A 284 30.45 5.60 -15.20
N GLN A 285 29.44 5.99 -15.99
CA GLN A 285 28.03 5.76 -15.68
C GLN A 285 27.52 4.39 -16.17
N HIS A 286 28.29 3.66 -16.97
CA HIS A 286 27.90 2.33 -17.45
C HIS A 286 27.74 1.35 -16.28
N SER A 287 26.68 0.53 -16.29
CA SER A 287 26.29 -0.36 -15.18
C SER A 287 27.43 -1.26 -14.67
N ARG A 288 28.16 -1.91 -15.58
CA ARG A 288 29.34 -2.74 -15.26
C ARG A 288 30.49 -1.97 -14.61
N ILE A 289 30.64 -0.68 -14.88
CA ILE A 289 31.71 0.15 -14.31
C ILE A 289 31.29 0.68 -12.96
N ARG A 290 30.03 1.10 -12.83
CA ARG A 290 29.43 1.49 -11.54
C ARG A 290 29.42 0.37 -10.49
N SER A 291 29.49 -0.90 -10.92
CA SER A 291 29.59 -2.04 -10.01
C SER A 291 30.98 -2.25 -9.41
N ILE A 292 32.00 -1.51 -9.88
CA ILE A 292 33.36 -1.57 -9.32
C ILE A 292 33.36 -0.78 -8.01
N GLU A 293 33.51 -1.48 -6.88
CA GLU A 293 33.31 -0.91 -5.55
C GLU A 293 34.26 0.25 -5.23
N ASN A 294 35.54 0.12 -5.59
CA ASN A 294 36.54 1.16 -5.38
C ASN A 294 36.19 2.49 -6.09
N LEU A 295 35.47 2.45 -7.21
CA LEU A 295 35.06 3.67 -7.94
C LEU A 295 33.96 4.47 -7.22
N LYS A 296 33.41 3.96 -6.11
CA LYS A 296 32.54 4.75 -5.23
C LYS A 296 33.32 5.78 -4.42
N GLU A 297 34.62 5.56 -4.22
CA GLU A 297 35.51 6.53 -3.58
C GLU A 297 35.84 7.66 -4.56
N LYS A 298 35.69 8.91 -4.12
CA LYS A 298 35.84 10.10 -4.98
C LYS A 298 37.21 10.19 -5.65
N THR A 299 38.27 9.94 -4.90
CA THR A 299 39.67 9.95 -5.36
C THR A 299 39.92 8.88 -6.44
N CYS A 300 39.48 7.65 -6.21
CA CYS A 300 39.59 6.56 -7.19
C CYS A 300 38.75 6.87 -8.46
N ALA A 301 37.55 7.43 -8.30
CA ALA A 301 36.70 7.85 -9.41
C ALA A 301 37.36 8.94 -10.28
N GLU A 302 38.08 9.88 -9.67
CA GLU A 302 38.82 10.94 -10.37
C GLU A 302 40.01 10.36 -11.15
N LEU A 303 40.77 9.42 -10.56
CA LEU A 303 41.85 8.70 -11.24
C LEU A 303 41.32 7.87 -12.43
N ALA A 304 40.23 7.13 -12.22
CA ALA A 304 39.57 6.38 -13.27
C ALA A 304 39.07 7.30 -14.40
N ARG A 305 38.46 8.45 -14.07
CA ARG A 305 38.05 9.44 -15.07
C ARG A 305 39.22 9.91 -15.92
N LYS A 306 40.37 10.19 -15.29
CA LYS A 306 41.58 10.64 -15.99
C LYS A 306 42.12 9.55 -16.92
N TYR A 307 42.26 8.31 -16.44
CA TYR A 307 42.64 7.15 -17.25
C TYR A 307 41.71 6.96 -18.45
N VAL A 308 40.40 6.91 -18.21
CA VAL A 308 39.38 6.72 -19.25
C VAL A 308 39.46 7.85 -20.28
N THR A 309 39.59 9.11 -19.84
CA THR A 309 39.68 10.26 -20.77
C THR A 309 40.90 10.16 -21.69
N ILE A 310 42.07 9.77 -21.15
CA ILE A 310 43.29 9.57 -21.96
C ILE A 310 43.11 8.39 -22.91
N LEU A 311 42.47 7.31 -22.47
CA LEU A 311 42.21 6.14 -23.31
C LEU A 311 41.23 6.47 -24.45
N VAL A 312 40.16 7.22 -24.20
CA VAL A 312 39.24 7.70 -25.24
C VAL A 312 39.97 8.58 -26.25
N LYS A 313 40.78 9.54 -25.80
CA LYS A 313 41.61 10.38 -26.69
C LYS A 313 42.49 9.53 -27.59
N THR A 314 43.20 8.56 -27.01
CA THR A 314 44.04 7.60 -27.75
C THR A 314 43.26 6.84 -28.83
N VAL A 315 42.03 6.39 -28.53
CA VAL A 315 41.17 5.71 -29.50
C VAL A 315 40.70 6.66 -30.60
N TYR A 316 40.33 7.89 -30.25
CA TYR A 316 39.83 8.91 -31.18
C TYR A 316 40.91 9.37 -32.15
N ASP A 317 42.10 9.65 -31.62
CA ASP A 317 43.31 9.97 -32.37
C ASP A 317 43.63 8.90 -33.42
N LYS A 318 43.61 7.62 -33.02
CA LYS A 318 43.89 6.48 -33.92
C LYS A 318 42.92 6.42 -35.12
N HIS A 319 41.72 6.96 -34.99
CA HIS A 319 40.69 6.95 -36.03
C HIS A 319 40.47 8.33 -36.68
N GLY A 320 41.31 9.33 -36.38
CA GLY A 320 41.20 10.68 -36.94
C GLY A 320 39.90 11.40 -36.56
N PHE A 321 39.38 11.15 -35.36
CA PHE A 321 38.09 11.69 -34.91
C PHE A 321 38.23 13.13 -34.35
N PRO A 322 37.24 14.04 -34.56
CA PRO A 322 37.34 15.45 -34.14
C PRO A 322 37.61 15.65 -32.64
N ASP A 323 38.13 16.82 -32.25
CA ASP A 323 38.47 17.24 -30.87
C ASP A 323 39.59 16.44 -30.16
N ALA A 324 40.28 15.55 -30.86
CA ALA A 324 41.51 14.95 -30.38
C ALA A 324 42.70 15.91 -30.68
N LYS A 325 43.21 16.62 -29.66
CA LYS A 325 44.37 17.51 -29.83
C LYS A 325 45.63 16.68 -30.12
N SER A 326 46.46 17.19 -31.04
CA SER A 326 47.72 16.61 -31.56
C SER A 326 48.60 15.84 -30.53
N LEU A 327 49.05 14.67 -31.01
CA LEU A 327 49.67 13.52 -30.35
C LEU A 327 51.19 13.64 -30.08
N LEU A 328 51.59 14.17 -28.92
CA LEU A 328 52.91 13.86 -28.34
C LEU A 328 52.77 13.61 -26.82
N GLY A 329 53.01 12.37 -26.37
CA GLY A 329 53.13 12.02 -24.95
C GLY A 329 51.94 11.32 -24.27
N HIS A 330 50.87 10.92 -24.98
CA HIS A 330 49.71 10.24 -24.36
C HIS A 330 49.95 8.76 -24.01
N SER A 331 50.78 8.03 -24.74
CA SER A 331 51.07 6.61 -24.45
C SER A 331 51.78 6.41 -23.10
N ASP A 332 52.70 7.30 -22.76
CA ASP A 332 53.46 7.25 -21.52
C ASP A 332 52.58 7.68 -20.34
N ASN A 333 51.72 8.68 -20.55
CA ASN A 333 50.71 9.08 -19.59
C ASN A 333 49.65 8.00 -19.36
N LEU A 334 49.20 7.29 -20.41
CA LEU A 334 48.23 6.20 -20.29
C LEU A 334 48.77 5.06 -19.42
N LYS A 335 50.01 4.60 -19.69
CA LYS A 335 50.68 3.57 -18.87
C LYS A 335 50.87 4.03 -17.43
N LYS A 336 51.22 5.31 -17.21
CA LYS A 336 51.37 5.88 -15.87
C LYS A 336 50.05 5.82 -15.08
N GLU A 337 48.96 6.33 -15.64
CA GLU A 337 47.66 6.34 -14.98
C GLU A 337 47.10 4.92 -14.79
N GLU A 338 47.36 4.03 -15.75
CA GLU A 338 47.01 2.61 -15.64
C GLU A 338 47.72 1.92 -14.47
N ASN A 339 49.02 2.17 -14.30
CA ASN A 339 49.78 1.59 -13.18
C ASN A 339 49.27 2.11 -11.83
N ILE A 340 48.91 3.39 -11.74
CA ILE A 340 48.32 3.97 -10.53
C ILE A 340 46.97 3.31 -10.22
N LEU A 341 46.10 3.16 -11.21
CA LEU A 341 44.77 2.61 -11.00
C LEU A 341 44.79 1.09 -10.75
N SER A 342 45.69 0.36 -11.39
CA SER A 342 45.87 -1.08 -11.22
C SER A 342 46.43 -1.46 -9.84
N ALA A 343 47.01 -0.50 -9.12
CA ALA A 343 47.40 -0.67 -7.72
C ALA A 343 46.21 -0.58 -6.75
N ILE A 344 45.07 -0.03 -7.19
CA ILE A 344 43.89 0.24 -6.36
C ILE A 344 42.74 -0.73 -6.70
N ILE A 345 42.53 -1.05 -7.97
CA ILE A 345 41.45 -1.93 -8.42
C ILE A 345 42.02 -3.23 -9.01
N ASN A 346 41.29 -4.35 -8.84
CA ASN A 346 41.75 -5.66 -9.29
C ASN A 346 41.86 -5.75 -10.83
N SER A 347 42.61 -6.74 -11.31
CA SER A 347 42.87 -6.92 -12.74
C SER A 347 41.61 -7.11 -13.59
N LYS A 348 40.61 -7.83 -13.08
CA LYS A 348 39.33 -8.07 -13.76
C LYS A 348 38.51 -6.79 -13.94
N ASP A 349 38.54 -5.89 -12.95
CA ASP A 349 37.86 -4.60 -13.02
C ASP A 349 38.61 -3.58 -13.88
N MET A 350 39.96 -3.60 -13.86
CA MET A 350 40.78 -2.86 -14.81
C MET A 350 40.49 -3.29 -16.26
N GLU A 351 40.43 -4.60 -16.53
CA GLU A 351 40.12 -5.13 -17.85
C GLU A 351 38.70 -4.74 -18.29
N ALA A 352 37.72 -4.80 -17.38
CA ALA A 352 36.36 -4.34 -17.65
C ALA A 352 36.30 -2.83 -17.97
N LEU A 353 37.02 -2.00 -17.21
CA LEU A 353 37.11 -0.56 -17.44
C LEU A 353 37.75 -0.25 -18.79
N ARG A 354 38.90 -0.86 -19.09
CA ARG A 354 39.59 -0.71 -20.37
C ARG A 354 38.72 -1.17 -21.54
N GLY A 355 38.18 -2.38 -21.46
CA GLY A 355 37.34 -2.99 -22.49
C GLY A 355 36.12 -2.14 -22.79
N LYS A 356 35.38 -1.71 -21.75
CA LYS A 356 34.20 -0.84 -21.93
C LYS A 356 34.55 0.53 -22.46
N THR A 357 35.67 1.11 -22.05
CA THR A 357 36.13 2.39 -22.60
C THR A 357 36.36 2.30 -24.10
N ILE A 358 37.04 1.24 -24.56
CA ILE A 358 37.31 1.03 -26.00
C ILE A 358 35.99 0.78 -26.75
N GLU A 359 35.12 -0.10 -26.24
CA GLU A 359 33.82 -0.40 -26.86
C GLU A 359 32.96 0.87 -27.04
N ILE A 360 32.83 1.69 -25.99
CA ILE A 360 32.02 2.92 -26.03
C ILE A 360 32.65 3.99 -26.92
N ALA A 361 33.98 4.14 -26.88
CA ALA A 361 34.68 5.08 -27.76
C ALA A 361 34.51 4.69 -29.24
N GLN A 362 34.67 3.41 -29.58
CA GLN A 362 34.44 2.90 -30.94
C GLN A 362 32.98 3.07 -31.37
N ALA A 363 32.02 2.81 -30.49
CA ALA A 363 30.60 3.04 -30.75
C ALA A 363 30.31 4.51 -31.05
N SER A 364 30.94 5.44 -30.32
CA SER A 364 30.84 6.88 -30.55
C SER A 364 31.37 7.27 -31.94
N ILE A 365 32.53 6.75 -32.34
CA ILE A 365 33.11 6.98 -33.66
C ILE A 365 32.15 6.45 -34.75
N LYS A 366 31.70 5.20 -34.62
CA LYS A 366 30.80 4.55 -35.59
C LYS A 366 29.51 5.34 -35.78
N LEU A 367 28.92 5.82 -34.69
CA LEU A 367 27.69 6.63 -34.70
C LEU A 367 27.84 7.93 -35.51
N HIS A 368 29.03 8.53 -35.53
CA HIS A 368 29.29 9.77 -36.25
C HIS A 368 29.79 9.57 -37.68
N SER A 369 30.41 8.41 -37.96
CA SER A 369 30.84 8.04 -39.32
C SER A 369 29.68 7.62 -40.22
N ASP A 370 28.53 7.24 -39.65
CA ASP A 370 27.27 7.03 -40.36
C ASP A 370 26.19 7.94 -39.76
N PRO A 371 26.01 9.17 -40.27
CA PRO A 371 25.08 10.15 -39.72
C PRO A 371 23.62 9.76 -40.04
N ALA A 372 23.16 8.63 -39.51
CA ALA A 372 21.74 8.29 -39.43
C ALA A 372 21.11 9.03 -38.24
N GLY A 373 19.83 9.41 -38.38
CA GLY A 373 19.04 10.05 -37.32
C GLY A 373 18.51 11.44 -37.66
N ILE A 374 17.60 11.93 -36.82
CA ILE A 374 16.98 13.25 -36.92
C ILE A 374 18.03 14.31 -36.61
N GLY A 375 18.32 15.18 -37.57
CA GLY A 375 19.33 16.25 -37.49
C GLY A 375 18.99 17.41 -38.42
N PHE A 376 17.70 17.61 -38.66
CA PHE A 376 17.23 18.68 -39.52
C PHE A 376 17.45 20.02 -38.81
N ASP A 377 17.93 21.05 -39.51
CA ASP A 377 18.29 22.32 -38.85
C ASP A 377 17.12 22.93 -38.07
N LYS A 378 15.87 22.63 -38.47
CA LYS A 378 14.67 23.09 -37.76
C LYS A 378 14.49 22.44 -36.38
N ASP A 379 15.06 21.27 -36.12
CA ASP A 379 14.93 20.58 -34.83
C ASP A 379 15.58 21.37 -33.70
N LYS A 380 16.71 22.05 -33.97
CA LYS A 380 17.35 22.96 -33.00
C LYS A 380 16.43 24.11 -32.61
N ASN A 381 15.71 24.67 -33.59
CA ASN A 381 14.76 25.77 -33.34
C ASN A 381 13.52 25.30 -32.56
N LEU A 382 13.08 24.06 -32.81
CA LEU A 382 11.97 23.41 -32.09
C LEU A 382 12.42 22.81 -30.73
N ARG A 383 13.73 22.76 -30.49
CA ARG A 383 14.42 22.07 -29.39
C ARG A 383 14.17 20.55 -29.33
N THR A 384 13.68 19.95 -30.41
CA THR A 384 13.40 18.51 -30.51
C THR A 384 14.68 17.68 -30.59
N ASP A 385 15.80 18.31 -31.01
CA ASP A 385 17.14 17.73 -30.99
C ASP A 385 17.63 17.33 -29.58
N LYS A 386 17.06 17.94 -28.53
CA LYS A 386 17.37 17.66 -27.13
C LYS A 386 16.55 16.52 -26.53
N THR A 387 15.58 15.99 -27.27
CA THR A 387 14.67 14.93 -26.81
C THR A 387 14.84 13.66 -27.63
N VAL A 388 14.50 12.51 -27.06
CA VAL A 388 14.40 11.25 -27.82
C VAL A 388 13.04 11.23 -28.52
N PHE A 389 13.07 11.09 -29.85
CA PHE A 389 11.87 11.01 -30.68
C PHE A 389 11.20 9.65 -30.58
N SER A 390 9.86 9.64 -30.56
CA SER A 390 9.04 8.43 -30.60
C SER A 390 7.66 8.74 -31.19
N ILE A 391 6.92 7.71 -31.58
CA ILE A 391 5.49 7.80 -31.85
C ILE A 391 4.76 7.13 -30.70
N LEU A 392 3.74 7.76 -30.14
CA LEU A 392 2.91 7.10 -29.13
C LEU A 392 2.01 6.12 -29.89
N GLY A 393 2.15 4.81 -29.73
CA GLY A 393 1.38 3.83 -30.49
C GLY A 393 2.13 3.22 -31.69
N PRO A 394 1.44 2.54 -32.62
CA PRO A 394 2.10 1.87 -33.73
C PRO A 394 2.86 2.86 -34.63
N HIS A 395 4.15 2.60 -34.84
CA HIS A 395 5.05 3.47 -35.61
C HIS A 395 5.20 2.97 -37.06
N LEU A 396 4.56 3.64 -38.01
CA LEU A 396 4.58 3.26 -39.45
C LEU A 396 5.76 3.83 -40.26
N GLY A 397 6.51 4.79 -39.70
CA GLY A 397 7.74 5.35 -40.29
C GLY A 397 8.88 4.33 -40.42
N HIS A 398 8.72 3.36 -41.31
CA HIS A 398 9.71 2.33 -41.63
C HIS A 398 11.02 2.88 -42.22
N TYR A 399 11.01 4.14 -42.64
CA TYR A 399 12.20 4.88 -43.08
C TYR A 399 13.13 5.29 -41.93
N TYR A 400 12.75 5.06 -40.65
CA TYR A 400 13.68 5.17 -39.52
C TYR A 400 14.43 3.87 -39.21
N GLY A 401 13.98 2.74 -39.77
CA GLY A 401 14.57 1.42 -39.59
C GLY A 401 13.59 0.36 -39.10
N ASP A 402 14.07 -0.88 -39.02
CA ASP A 402 13.25 -2.05 -38.70
C ASP A 402 13.53 -2.64 -37.31
N VAL A 403 14.36 -1.99 -36.49
CA VAL A 403 14.38 -2.29 -35.05
C VAL A 403 13.31 -1.43 -34.37
N CYS A 404 12.36 -2.07 -33.69
CA CYS A 404 11.27 -1.37 -32.98
C CYS A 404 11.46 -1.50 -31.47
N ILE A 405 11.64 -0.37 -30.80
CA ILE A 405 11.82 -0.26 -29.36
C ILE A 405 10.53 0.29 -28.75
N VAL A 406 9.91 -0.47 -27.86
CA VAL A 406 8.73 -0.05 -27.09
C VAL A 406 9.18 0.35 -25.69
N PHE A 407 8.87 1.58 -25.29
CA PHE A 407 9.20 2.07 -23.95
C PHE A 407 8.09 1.78 -22.93
N LYS A 408 8.46 1.68 -21.66
CA LYS A 408 7.52 1.70 -20.54
C LYS A 408 6.72 3.00 -20.57
N ARG A 409 5.41 2.93 -20.29
CA ARG A 409 4.51 4.10 -20.30
C ARG A 409 4.98 5.22 -19.35
N GLU A 410 5.61 4.84 -18.25
CA GLU A 410 6.09 5.73 -17.17
C GLU A 410 6.98 6.87 -17.68
N ILE A 411 7.75 6.67 -18.75
CA ILE A 411 8.65 7.70 -19.29
C ILE A 411 7.90 8.95 -19.75
N LEU A 412 6.62 8.83 -20.14
CA LEU A 412 5.79 9.97 -20.54
C LEU A 412 5.34 10.85 -19.37
N HIS A 413 5.43 10.31 -18.16
CA HIS A 413 5.11 11.03 -16.91
C HIS A 413 6.35 11.71 -16.32
N HIS A 414 7.51 11.62 -16.99
CA HIS A 414 8.70 12.35 -16.61
C HIS A 414 8.52 13.86 -16.88
N PRO A 415 9.01 14.76 -16.00
CA PRO A 415 8.87 16.22 -16.18
C PRO A 415 9.43 16.76 -17.51
N ASP A 416 10.49 16.14 -18.04
CA ASP A 416 11.07 16.49 -19.35
C ASP A 416 10.36 15.88 -20.56
N ALA A 417 9.46 14.91 -20.36
CA ALA A 417 8.69 14.35 -21.46
C ALA A 417 7.58 15.32 -21.91
N ASN A 418 7.28 15.33 -23.19
CA ASN A 418 6.09 15.98 -23.73
C ASN A 418 5.66 15.27 -25.02
N PHE A 419 4.52 15.64 -25.58
CA PHE A 419 4.09 15.14 -26.88
C PHE A 419 3.21 16.16 -27.61
N SER A 420 3.10 15.99 -28.93
CA SER A 420 2.22 16.78 -29.81
C SER A 420 1.41 15.86 -30.72
N MET A 421 0.24 16.33 -31.15
CA MET A 421 -0.71 15.51 -31.92
C MET A 421 -0.24 15.16 -33.35
N GLN A 422 0.82 15.82 -33.80
CA GLN A 422 1.53 15.60 -35.07
C GLN A 422 3.02 15.95 -34.86
N ALA A 423 3.83 15.64 -35.86
CA ALA A 423 5.26 15.96 -35.84
C ALA A 423 5.53 17.47 -35.69
N ALA A 424 6.54 17.81 -34.89
CA ALA A 424 6.97 19.18 -34.63
C ALA A 424 7.35 19.91 -35.93
N THR A 425 7.94 19.17 -36.88
CA THR A 425 8.35 19.67 -38.20
C THR A 425 7.16 20.08 -39.10
N PHE A 426 5.92 19.69 -38.77
CA PHE A 426 4.71 20.10 -39.50
C PHE A 426 4.29 21.54 -39.23
N TYR A 427 4.71 22.13 -38.12
CA TYR A 427 4.42 23.53 -37.81
C TYR A 427 5.22 24.49 -38.69
N PRO A 428 6.57 24.44 -38.72
CA PRO A 428 7.34 25.36 -39.56
C PRO A 428 7.09 25.18 -41.07
N SER A 429 6.66 23.99 -41.51
CA SER A 429 6.26 23.72 -42.91
C SER A 429 4.84 24.17 -43.24
N GLY A 430 3.99 24.45 -42.25
CA GLY A 430 2.59 24.82 -42.45
C GLY A 430 1.63 23.63 -42.62
N HIS A 431 2.14 22.40 -42.69
CA HIS A 431 1.31 21.19 -42.81
C HIS A 431 0.37 20.98 -41.62
N ALA A 432 0.76 21.40 -40.42
CA ALA A 432 -0.07 21.29 -39.23
C ALA A 432 -1.46 21.93 -39.42
N TYR A 433 -1.52 23.09 -40.09
CA TYR A 433 -2.77 23.85 -40.34
C TYR A 433 -3.63 23.21 -41.43
N THR A 434 -3.02 22.42 -42.32
CA THR A 434 -3.76 21.68 -43.36
C THR A 434 -4.51 20.51 -42.75
N PHE A 435 -3.86 19.77 -41.84
CA PHE A 435 -4.45 18.58 -41.22
C PHE A 435 -5.31 18.89 -39.99
N ARG A 436 -5.12 20.07 -39.38
CA ARG A 436 -5.81 20.51 -38.16
C ARG A 436 -6.47 21.86 -38.41
N PRO A 437 -7.63 21.89 -39.08
CA PRO A 437 -8.28 23.14 -39.50
C PRO A 437 -8.71 24.05 -38.33
N TRP A 438 -8.90 23.50 -37.12
CA TRP A 438 -9.15 24.27 -35.90
C TRP A 438 -7.94 25.09 -35.41
N LEU A 439 -6.75 24.92 -36.01
CA LEU A 439 -5.63 25.83 -35.80
C LEU A 439 -5.78 27.15 -36.56
N GLY A 440 -6.75 27.24 -37.47
CA GLY A 440 -6.98 28.40 -38.32
C GLY A 440 -5.95 28.54 -39.43
N THR A 441 -5.83 29.75 -39.97
CA THR A 441 -4.86 30.07 -41.03
C THR A 441 -3.43 30.04 -40.49
N ALA A 442 -2.51 29.44 -41.26
CA ALA A 442 -1.11 29.41 -40.91
C ALA A 442 -0.53 30.84 -40.78
N PRO A 443 0.14 31.17 -39.66
CA PRO A 443 0.91 32.39 -39.54
C PRO A 443 1.96 32.52 -40.66
N SER A 444 2.17 33.73 -41.15
CA SER A 444 3.16 34.02 -42.19
C SER A 444 4.60 33.84 -41.69
N SER A 445 4.85 34.16 -40.41
CA SER A 445 6.17 34.02 -39.76
C SER A 445 6.43 32.60 -39.27
N ASN A 446 7.64 32.09 -39.54
CA ASN A 446 8.09 30.80 -39.02
C ASN A 446 8.17 30.78 -37.49
N ASP A 447 8.61 31.88 -36.86
CA ASP A 447 8.75 31.97 -35.40
C ASP A 447 7.39 31.89 -34.69
N GLN A 448 6.35 32.47 -35.31
CA GLN A 448 4.98 32.35 -34.80
C GLN A 448 4.46 30.91 -34.90
N ARG A 449 4.81 30.19 -35.97
CA ARG A 449 4.46 28.76 -36.11
C ARG A 449 5.20 27.88 -35.09
N ILE A 450 6.47 28.16 -34.84
CA ILE A 450 7.26 27.50 -33.78
C ILE A 450 6.68 27.82 -32.40
N LYS A 451 6.32 29.08 -32.13
CA LYS A 451 5.64 29.45 -30.88
C LYS A 451 4.34 28.65 -30.71
N GLN A 452 3.53 28.55 -31.76
CA GLN A 452 2.30 27.78 -31.74
C GLN A 452 2.53 26.27 -31.51
N PHE A 453 3.65 25.70 -31.94
CA PHE A 453 4.04 24.34 -31.56
C PHE A 453 4.23 24.21 -30.04
N HIS A 454 4.98 25.11 -29.40
CA HIS A 454 5.19 25.10 -27.96
C HIS A 454 3.88 25.32 -27.17
N GLU A 455 2.97 26.15 -27.69
CA GLU A 455 1.63 26.40 -27.12
C GLU A 455 0.62 25.25 -27.33
N GLN A 456 1.06 24.10 -27.86
CA GLN A 456 0.20 22.94 -28.10
C GLN A 456 0.73 21.65 -27.50
N LYS A 457 1.93 21.68 -26.91
CA LYS A 457 2.52 20.52 -26.24
C LYS A 457 1.65 20.08 -25.07
N LEU A 458 1.56 18.76 -24.91
CA LEU A 458 0.92 18.09 -23.79
C LEU A 458 1.97 17.31 -23.00
N ASN A 459 1.70 17.03 -21.73
CA ASN A 459 2.54 16.21 -20.86
C ASN A 459 1.62 15.25 -20.08
N ALA A 460 1.96 13.96 -20.04
CA ALA A 460 1.09 12.94 -19.43
C ALA A 460 1.05 13.02 -17.89
N SER A 461 1.98 13.75 -17.27
CA SER A 461 1.97 14.02 -15.84
C SER A 461 1.02 15.15 -15.41
N VAL A 462 0.43 15.86 -16.38
CA VAL A 462 -0.56 16.92 -16.10
C VAL A 462 -1.95 16.29 -16.22
N PRO A 463 -2.75 16.22 -15.13
CA PRO A 463 -4.10 15.66 -15.18
C PRO A 463 -4.93 16.22 -16.33
N GLY A 464 -5.80 15.43 -16.94
CA GLY A 464 -6.67 15.88 -18.05
C GLY A 464 -6.02 15.84 -19.44
N TYR A 465 -4.73 15.50 -19.56
CA TYR A 465 -4.07 15.33 -20.86
C TYR A 465 -4.80 14.33 -21.76
N GLU A 466 -5.37 13.27 -21.19
CA GLU A 466 -6.07 12.22 -21.90
C GLU A 466 -7.33 12.74 -22.58
N TYR A 467 -8.02 13.70 -21.94
CA TYR A 467 -9.22 14.31 -22.50
C TYR A 467 -8.85 15.19 -23.70
N ALA A 468 -7.84 16.06 -23.55
CA ALA A 468 -7.36 16.91 -24.63
C ALA A 468 -6.89 16.07 -25.84
N THR A 469 -6.13 15.01 -25.56
CA THR A 469 -5.62 14.07 -26.58
C THR A 469 -6.78 13.33 -27.27
N ALA A 470 -7.75 12.82 -26.52
CA ALA A 470 -8.90 12.10 -27.04
C ALA A 470 -9.77 12.98 -27.94
N LEU A 471 -10.10 14.19 -27.47
CA LEU A 471 -10.90 15.15 -28.21
C LEU A 471 -10.27 15.46 -29.57
N GLU A 472 -8.97 15.67 -29.58
CA GLU A 472 -8.23 15.96 -30.80
C GLU A 472 -8.12 14.75 -31.73
N LEU A 473 -7.90 13.53 -31.21
CA LEU A 473 -7.93 12.31 -32.04
C LEU A 473 -9.29 12.06 -32.68
N ILE A 474 -10.38 12.28 -31.93
CA ILE A 474 -11.75 12.17 -32.45
C ILE A 474 -11.96 13.18 -33.58
N ALA A 475 -11.58 14.45 -33.36
CA ALA A 475 -11.73 15.50 -34.35
C ALA A 475 -10.89 15.23 -35.62
N LEU A 476 -9.64 14.77 -35.45
CA LEU A 476 -8.74 14.37 -36.54
C LEU A 476 -9.34 13.23 -37.36
N THR A 477 -9.82 12.19 -36.68
CA THR A 477 -10.40 11.00 -37.31
C THR A 477 -11.66 11.36 -38.09
N SER A 478 -12.53 12.18 -37.50
CA SER A 478 -13.75 12.66 -38.14
C SER A 478 -13.46 13.51 -39.38
N HIS A 479 -12.47 14.40 -39.29
CA HIS A 479 -12.05 15.25 -40.40
C HIS A 479 -11.48 14.43 -41.56
N ILE A 480 -10.53 13.53 -41.28
CA ILE A 480 -9.85 12.71 -42.28
C ILE A 480 -10.82 11.77 -43.00
N PHE A 481 -11.79 11.20 -42.29
CA PHE A 481 -12.82 10.35 -42.88
C PHE A 481 -14.07 11.12 -43.34
N SER A 482 -14.07 12.46 -43.29
CA SER A 482 -15.20 13.30 -43.70
C SER A 482 -16.53 12.92 -43.05
N LYS A 483 -16.51 12.49 -41.77
CA LYS A 483 -17.71 12.03 -41.05
C LYS A 483 -18.52 13.17 -40.41
N THR A 484 -17.93 14.35 -40.21
CA THR A 484 -18.59 15.54 -39.63
C THR A 484 -19.32 15.30 -38.29
N THR A 485 -18.75 14.43 -37.46
CA THR A 485 -19.33 14.00 -36.17
C THR A 485 -18.24 13.80 -35.12
N MET A 486 -18.54 14.10 -33.86
CA MET A 486 -17.68 13.74 -32.73
C MET A 486 -18.00 12.34 -32.17
N ASP A 487 -19.04 11.69 -32.68
CA ASP A 487 -19.45 10.33 -32.33
C ASP A 487 -18.55 9.30 -33.03
N ILE A 488 -17.29 9.21 -32.60
CA ILE A 488 -16.25 8.33 -33.13
C ILE A 488 -15.84 7.34 -32.04
N ASP A 489 -15.88 6.05 -32.36
CA ASP A 489 -15.45 4.97 -31.47
C ASP A 489 -13.92 4.72 -31.53
N LEU A 490 -13.42 3.94 -30.56
CA LEU A 490 -12.00 3.60 -30.49
C LEU A 490 -11.52 2.85 -31.73
N GLU A 491 -12.33 1.95 -32.28
CA GLU A 491 -11.97 1.15 -33.46
C GLU A 491 -11.76 2.03 -34.70
N THR A 492 -12.62 3.03 -34.93
CA THR A 492 -12.44 3.99 -36.02
C THR A 492 -11.14 4.79 -35.84
N ILE A 493 -10.79 5.17 -34.61
CA ILE A 493 -9.51 5.87 -34.32
C ILE A 493 -8.32 4.95 -34.66
N LEU A 494 -8.35 3.69 -34.24
CA LEU A 494 -7.31 2.71 -34.55
C LEU A 494 -7.17 2.48 -36.07
N GLN A 495 -8.29 2.39 -36.79
CA GLN A 495 -8.30 2.26 -38.25
C GLN A 495 -7.69 3.48 -38.95
N ARG A 496 -7.90 4.69 -38.43
CA ARG A 496 -7.22 5.90 -38.93
C ARG A 496 -5.74 5.83 -38.63
N TRP A 497 -5.37 5.42 -37.42
CA TRP A 497 -3.98 5.34 -36.97
C TRP A 497 -3.12 4.52 -37.93
N ILE A 498 -3.57 3.31 -38.27
CA ILE A 498 -2.80 2.38 -39.12
C ILE A 498 -2.78 2.76 -40.61
N LYS A 499 -3.47 3.84 -41.02
CA LYS A 499 -3.55 4.31 -42.41
C LYS A 499 -2.76 5.59 -42.67
N VAL A 500 -2.31 6.30 -41.64
CA VAL A 500 -1.65 7.61 -41.79
C VAL A 500 -0.17 7.54 -41.43
N ASP A 501 0.63 8.40 -42.04
CA ASP A 501 2.07 8.44 -41.79
C ASP A 501 2.38 8.76 -40.32
N SER A 502 3.53 8.31 -39.82
CA SER A 502 3.95 8.57 -38.45
C SER A 502 3.99 10.06 -38.09
N HIS A 503 4.30 10.95 -39.03
CA HIS A 503 4.27 12.40 -38.77
C HIS A 503 2.85 12.96 -38.57
N GLN A 504 1.81 12.24 -39.01
CA GLN A 504 0.40 12.60 -38.81
C GLN A 504 -0.20 11.97 -37.53
N ASN A 505 0.62 11.28 -36.76
CA ASN A 505 0.27 10.67 -35.47
C ASN A 505 0.93 11.41 -34.31
N ILE A 506 0.62 10.98 -33.09
CA ILE A 506 1.12 11.61 -31.88
C ILE A 506 2.63 11.39 -31.77
N GLU A 507 3.38 12.48 -31.82
CA GLU A 507 4.83 12.49 -31.66
C GLU A 507 5.18 12.69 -30.19
N GLY A 508 5.91 11.73 -29.61
CA GLY A 508 6.44 11.78 -28.26
C GLY A 508 7.87 12.31 -28.24
N HIS A 509 8.10 13.33 -27.42
CA HIS A 509 9.40 13.91 -27.11
C HIS A 509 9.82 13.47 -25.71
N LEU A 510 10.65 12.44 -25.65
CA LEU A 510 11.08 11.82 -24.41
C LEU A 510 12.37 12.48 -23.87
N PRO A 511 12.75 12.23 -22.60
CA PRO A 511 13.95 12.82 -22.00
C PRO A 511 15.23 12.58 -22.81
N THR A 512 16.21 13.47 -22.63
CA THR A 512 17.48 13.51 -23.40
C THR A 512 18.26 12.18 -23.38
N LEU A 513 18.19 11.45 -22.27
CA LEU A 513 18.93 10.22 -22.03
C LEU A 513 18.04 9.23 -21.27
N ILE A 514 17.75 8.08 -21.88
CA ILE A 514 16.83 7.08 -21.35
C ILE A 514 17.60 5.77 -21.12
N PRO A 515 17.73 5.29 -19.87
CA PRO A 515 18.38 4.01 -19.59
C PRO A 515 17.65 2.82 -20.21
N LEU A 516 18.38 1.74 -20.48
CA LEU A 516 17.82 0.54 -21.13
C LEU A 516 16.67 -0.12 -20.36
N ASP A 517 16.57 0.06 -19.05
CA ASP A 517 15.49 -0.54 -18.22
C ASP A 517 14.12 0.14 -18.40
N TYR A 518 14.07 1.29 -19.07
CA TYR A 518 12.82 1.89 -19.56
C TYR A 518 12.36 1.31 -20.90
N ILE A 519 13.16 0.45 -21.54
CA ILE A 519 12.71 -0.33 -22.68
C ILE A 519 11.91 -1.51 -22.14
N ASP A 520 10.64 -1.52 -22.51
CA ASP A 520 9.68 -2.55 -22.11
C ASP A 520 9.77 -3.77 -23.03
N HIS A 521 9.91 -3.54 -24.35
CA HIS A 521 10.06 -4.62 -25.32
C HIS A 521 10.79 -4.18 -26.60
N ILE A 522 11.46 -5.13 -27.25
CA ILE A 522 12.13 -4.92 -28.55
C ILE A 522 11.59 -5.94 -29.57
N TYR A 523 11.21 -5.47 -30.75
CA TYR A 523 10.96 -6.34 -31.91
C TYR A 523 12.08 -6.16 -32.93
N ILE A 524 12.63 -7.27 -33.42
CA ILE A 524 13.74 -7.27 -34.37
C ILE A 524 13.61 -8.43 -35.38
N PRO A 525 13.79 -8.17 -36.69
CA PRO A 525 13.94 -9.22 -37.70
C PRO A 525 15.19 -10.08 -37.46
N LYS A 526 15.12 -11.37 -37.77
CA LYS A 526 16.22 -12.33 -37.52
C LYS A 526 17.48 -11.96 -38.29
N ASP A 527 17.36 -11.59 -39.56
CA ASP A 527 18.46 -11.15 -40.41
C ASP A 527 19.19 -9.94 -39.82
N ILE A 528 18.44 -8.99 -39.25
CA ILE A 528 19.02 -7.83 -38.55
C ILE A 528 19.69 -8.28 -37.25
N TYR A 529 19.02 -9.10 -36.43
CA TYR A 529 19.58 -9.59 -35.18
C TYR A 529 20.90 -10.33 -35.40
N ASP A 530 20.94 -11.25 -36.36
CA ASP A 530 22.13 -12.05 -36.71
C ASP A 530 23.26 -11.19 -37.30
N SER A 531 22.94 -10.00 -37.84
CA SER A 531 23.93 -9.03 -38.35
C SER A 531 24.61 -8.19 -37.26
N LEU A 532 24.09 -8.21 -36.03
CA LEU A 532 24.64 -7.42 -34.92
C LEU A 532 26.00 -7.98 -34.48
N ASN A 533 26.87 -7.10 -33.99
CA ASN A 533 28.17 -7.51 -33.48
C ASN A 533 28.07 -8.34 -32.18
N SER A 534 29.13 -9.10 -31.88
CA SER A 534 29.17 -9.98 -30.71
C SER A 534 28.98 -9.26 -29.37
N ALA A 535 29.42 -7.99 -29.25
CA ALA A 535 29.24 -7.19 -28.05
C ALA A 535 27.77 -6.82 -27.83
N SER A 536 27.05 -6.54 -28.92
CA SER A 536 25.62 -6.23 -28.90
C SER A 536 24.80 -7.46 -28.49
N HIS A 537 25.12 -8.65 -28.99
CA HIS A 537 24.50 -9.90 -28.52
C HIS A 537 24.73 -10.13 -27.02
N ARG A 538 25.95 -9.89 -26.52
CA ARG A 538 26.23 -9.98 -25.08
C ARG A 538 25.38 -8.99 -24.27
N ALA A 539 25.25 -7.74 -24.75
CA ALA A 539 24.43 -6.73 -24.10
C ALA A 539 22.94 -7.10 -24.09
N ILE A 540 22.40 -7.58 -25.21
CA ILE A 540 21.00 -8.04 -25.31
C ILE A 540 20.73 -9.17 -24.32
N ASN A 541 21.58 -10.20 -24.30
CA ASN A 541 21.41 -11.35 -23.40
C ASN A 541 21.52 -10.96 -21.92
N ALA A 542 22.32 -9.94 -21.61
CA ALA A 542 22.49 -9.45 -20.25
C ALA A 542 21.27 -8.64 -19.78
N VAL A 543 20.69 -7.80 -20.64
CA VAL A 543 19.68 -6.80 -20.25
C VAL A 543 18.26 -7.26 -20.57
N PHE A 544 18.00 -7.78 -21.78
CA PHE A 544 16.65 -7.89 -22.33
C PHE A 544 16.05 -9.29 -22.34
N LYS A 545 16.73 -10.33 -21.86
CA LYS A 545 16.25 -11.73 -21.74
C LYS A 545 14.87 -12.04 -22.38
N ASN A 546 13.77 -11.74 -21.68
CA ASN A 546 12.39 -12.02 -22.12
C ASN A 546 11.65 -10.83 -22.77
N SER A 547 12.27 -9.66 -22.84
CA SER A 547 11.79 -8.39 -23.39
C SER A 547 12.28 -8.14 -24.83
N ILE A 548 12.60 -9.20 -25.57
CA ILE A 548 12.96 -9.14 -26.98
C ILE A 548 12.26 -10.24 -27.77
N THR A 549 11.74 -9.91 -28.94
CA THR A 549 11.18 -10.86 -29.90
C THR A 549 11.96 -10.78 -31.20
N ILE A 550 12.71 -11.85 -31.46
CA ILE A 550 13.37 -12.08 -32.75
C ILE A 550 12.35 -12.79 -33.64
N THR A 551 12.09 -12.23 -34.82
CA THR A 551 11.07 -12.75 -35.74
C THR A 551 11.70 -13.26 -37.02
N GLU A 552 11.15 -14.31 -37.63
CA GLU A 552 11.61 -14.88 -38.91
C GLU A 552 11.30 -13.98 -40.13
N HIS A 553 10.76 -12.77 -39.93
CA HIS A 553 10.57 -11.79 -41.00
C HIS A 553 11.92 -11.21 -41.46
N VAL A 554 11.90 -10.55 -42.62
CA VAL A 554 13.07 -9.91 -43.24
C VAL A 554 12.99 -8.39 -43.08
N GLY A 555 14.07 -7.80 -42.55
CA GLY A 555 14.20 -6.35 -42.38
C GLY A 555 15.01 -5.69 -43.49
N THR A 556 15.51 -4.49 -43.20
CA THR A 556 16.52 -3.81 -44.02
C THR A 556 17.71 -3.40 -43.17
N ILE A 557 18.91 -3.77 -43.63
CA ILE A 557 20.18 -3.43 -42.97
C ILE A 557 20.68 -2.06 -43.43
N SER A 558 20.42 -1.69 -44.69
CA SER A 558 20.83 -0.41 -45.27
C SER A 558 19.86 0.72 -44.90
N PRO A 559 20.32 1.98 -44.88
CA PRO A 559 19.45 3.13 -44.65
C PRO A 559 18.32 3.14 -45.70
N PRO A 560 17.05 3.13 -45.30
CA PRO A 560 15.94 3.16 -46.24
C PRO A 560 15.89 4.52 -46.97
N VAL A 561 15.45 4.51 -48.24
CA VAL A 561 15.20 5.73 -49.01
C VAL A 561 14.11 6.54 -48.31
N PHE A 562 14.35 7.83 -48.07
CA PHE A 562 13.37 8.73 -47.46
C PHE A 562 12.15 8.90 -48.37
N ASN A 563 11.09 8.17 -48.06
CA ASN A 563 9.77 8.36 -48.65
C ASN A 563 8.73 8.29 -47.53
N PHE A 564 8.06 9.41 -47.26
CA PHE A 564 7.13 9.59 -46.14
C PHE A 564 5.77 8.93 -46.43
N ILE A 565 5.79 7.61 -46.63
CA ILE A 565 4.62 6.78 -46.93
C ILE A 565 4.46 5.74 -45.82
N PRO A 566 3.23 5.46 -45.33
CA PRO A 566 3.00 4.47 -44.28
C PRO A 566 3.39 3.04 -44.67
N LYS A 567 3.26 2.70 -45.96
CA LYS A 567 3.50 1.35 -46.49
C LYS A 567 4.98 1.17 -46.88
N PRO A 568 5.66 0.13 -46.37
CA PRO A 568 7.01 -0.22 -46.81
C PRO A 568 7.09 -0.57 -48.30
N PRO A 569 8.27 -0.43 -48.93
CA PRO A 569 8.44 -0.66 -50.37
C PRO A 569 8.34 -2.14 -50.77
N THR A 570 8.55 -3.08 -49.84
CA THR A 570 8.52 -4.53 -50.12
C THR A 570 7.43 -5.22 -49.32
N GLN A 571 6.91 -6.34 -49.85
CA GLN A 571 5.90 -7.15 -49.15
C GLN A 571 6.44 -7.71 -47.84
N ALA A 572 7.67 -8.26 -47.82
CA ALA A 572 8.28 -8.80 -46.61
C ALA A 572 8.38 -7.77 -45.47
N ARG A 573 8.76 -6.52 -45.77
CA ARG A 573 8.78 -5.43 -44.77
C ARG A 573 7.37 -4.99 -44.36
N THR A 574 6.41 -5.05 -45.29
CA THR A 574 4.99 -4.81 -44.98
C THR A 574 4.46 -5.86 -44.00
N ASP A 575 4.78 -7.14 -44.21
CA ASP A 575 4.38 -8.24 -43.35
C ASP A 575 4.97 -8.08 -41.93
N TYR A 576 6.25 -7.72 -41.84
CA TYR A 576 6.90 -7.40 -40.55
C TYR A 576 6.21 -6.23 -39.82
N GLN A 577 5.96 -5.13 -40.54
CA GLN A 577 5.27 -3.98 -39.97
C GLN A 577 3.86 -4.35 -39.47
N ASN A 578 3.09 -5.10 -40.25
CA ASN A 578 1.76 -5.57 -39.87
C ASN A 578 1.81 -6.47 -38.64
N PHE A 579 2.79 -7.38 -38.57
CA PHE A 579 3.02 -8.20 -37.39
C PHE A 579 3.21 -7.35 -36.13
N ILE A 580 4.06 -6.32 -36.18
CA ILE A 580 4.28 -5.43 -35.02
C ILE A 580 3.00 -4.70 -34.65
N ILE A 581 2.28 -4.14 -35.62
CA ILE A 581 1.01 -3.46 -35.40
C ILE A 581 0.03 -4.38 -34.67
N ASP A 582 -0.12 -5.62 -35.15
CA ASP A 582 -1.01 -6.60 -34.53
C ASP A 582 -0.62 -6.92 -33.08
N GLN A 583 0.68 -7.05 -32.79
CA GLN A 583 1.16 -7.27 -31.42
C GLN A 583 0.81 -6.08 -30.50
N LEU A 584 1.07 -4.86 -30.96
CA LEU A 584 0.77 -3.65 -30.20
C LEU A 584 -0.73 -3.46 -29.97
N ILE A 585 -1.56 -3.65 -31.00
CA ILE A 585 -3.02 -3.54 -30.90
C ILE A 585 -3.58 -4.61 -29.96
N LYS A 586 -3.14 -5.87 -30.08
CA LYS A 586 -3.53 -6.95 -29.15
C LYS A 586 -3.22 -6.59 -27.70
N ARG A 587 -2.03 -6.03 -27.46
CA ARG A 587 -1.61 -5.58 -26.13
C ARG A 587 -2.48 -4.44 -25.62
N TYR A 588 -2.81 -3.45 -26.45
CA TYR A 588 -3.71 -2.36 -26.07
C TYR A 588 -5.12 -2.83 -25.75
N HIS A 589 -5.68 -3.77 -26.53
CA HIS A 589 -6.98 -4.36 -26.19
C HIS A 589 -6.94 -5.14 -24.89
N GLN A 590 -5.84 -5.87 -24.60
CA GLN A 590 -5.68 -6.55 -23.31
C GLN A 590 -5.66 -5.56 -22.15
N TYR A 591 -4.93 -4.45 -22.26
CA TYR A 591 -4.90 -3.39 -21.26
C TYR A 591 -6.21 -2.63 -21.14
N THR A 592 -6.98 -2.55 -22.22
CA THR A 592 -8.30 -1.88 -22.20
C THR A 592 -9.36 -2.77 -21.57
N LYS A 593 -9.31 -4.08 -21.82
CA LYS A 593 -10.21 -5.07 -21.18
C LYS A 593 -9.87 -5.28 -19.70
N ASN A 594 -8.59 -5.18 -19.34
CA ASN A 594 -8.10 -5.31 -17.97
C ASN A 594 -7.37 -4.03 -17.56
N PRO A 595 -8.11 -2.92 -17.38
CA PRO A 595 -7.52 -1.65 -17.00
C PRO A 595 -6.75 -1.80 -15.69
N LEU A 596 -5.55 -1.21 -15.62
CA LEU A 596 -4.90 -0.97 -14.34
C LEU A 596 -5.86 -0.17 -13.46
N LEU A 597 -6.25 -0.73 -12.32
CA LEU A 597 -7.28 -0.14 -11.46
C LEU A 597 -6.84 1.19 -10.84
N LYS A 598 -5.53 1.45 -10.77
CA LYS A 598 -4.94 2.78 -10.60
C LYS A 598 -3.99 3.04 -11.76
N PRO A 599 -4.40 3.78 -12.81
CA PRO A 599 -3.47 4.20 -13.84
C PRO A 599 -2.41 5.12 -13.23
N ILE A 600 -1.24 5.18 -13.86
CA ILE A 600 -0.23 6.20 -13.52
C ILE A 600 -0.88 7.57 -13.70
N GLN A 601 -0.78 8.39 -12.68
CA GLN A 601 -1.24 9.78 -12.66
C GLN A 601 -0.05 10.66 -12.30
N GLY A 602 -0.08 11.95 -12.64
CA GLY A 602 0.95 12.87 -12.14
C GLY A 602 2.38 12.56 -12.60
N VAL A 603 3.33 13.13 -11.86
CA VAL A 603 4.77 13.02 -12.16
C VAL A 603 5.34 11.69 -11.71
N VAL A 604 6.17 11.10 -12.57
CA VAL A 604 6.97 9.91 -12.33
C VAL A 604 8.43 10.22 -12.59
N ILE A 605 9.29 10.05 -11.58
CA ILE A 605 10.73 10.25 -11.71
C ILE A 605 11.49 9.50 -10.64
N THR A 606 12.74 9.16 -10.92
CA THR A 606 13.68 8.64 -9.92
C THR A 606 14.72 9.71 -9.64
N ILE A 607 14.69 10.28 -8.43
CA ILE A 607 15.59 11.36 -8.03
C ILE A 607 16.97 10.77 -7.68
N PRO A 608 18.07 11.25 -8.28
CA PRO A 608 19.42 10.82 -7.91
C PRO A 608 19.81 11.27 -6.49
N SER A 609 20.70 10.51 -5.84
CA SER A 609 21.30 10.89 -4.56
C SER A 609 22.27 12.07 -4.71
N THR A 610 21.79 13.28 -4.44
CA THR A 610 22.53 14.52 -4.68
C THR A 610 22.80 15.33 -3.41
N ASN A 611 22.41 14.82 -2.24
CA ASN A 611 22.46 15.55 -0.96
C ASN A 611 21.73 16.89 -1.03
N PHE A 612 20.54 16.88 -1.63
CA PHE A 612 19.68 18.04 -1.84
C PHE A 612 20.25 19.15 -2.72
N LYS A 613 21.18 18.81 -3.64
CA LYS A 613 21.77 19.78 -4.59
C LYS A 613 20.93 19.95 -5.84
N ASP A 614 20.35 18.86 -6.35
CA ASP A 614 19.55 18.92 -7.56
C ASP A 614 18.07 19.08 -7.20
N HIS A 615 17.39 19.98 -7.91
CA HIS A 615 15.98 20.28 -7.73
C HIS A 615 15.22 20.00 -9.02
N ILE A 616 14.28 19.07 -8.95
CA ILE A 616 13.39 18.76 -10.08
C ILE A 616 12.13 19.61 -9.92
N LEU A 617 11.83 20.40 -10.94
CA LEU A 617 10.62 21.21 -11.00
C LEU A 617 9.46 20.39 -11.60
N LEU A 618 8.27 20.52 -11.02
CA LEU A 618 7.06 19.97 -11.63
C LEU A 618 6.68 20.72 -12.92
N PRO A 619 6.01 20.05 -13.88
CA PRO A 619 5.61 20.68 -15.15
C PRO A 619 4.46 21.68 -15.01
N TYR A 620 3.98 21.95 -13.79
CA TYR A 620 2.94 22.92 -13.51
C TYR A 620 3.07 23.48 -12.09
N THR A 621 2.51 24.67 -11.87
CA THR A 621 2.45 25.33 -10.56
C THR A 621 1.11 25.07 -9.84
N ILE A 622 1.03 25.41 -8.55
CA ILE A 622 -0.21 25.30 -7.77
C ILE A 622 -1.31 26.16 -8.40
N SER A 623 -1.00 27.40 -8.80
CA SER A 623 -1.96 28.30 -9.42
C SER A 623 -2.47 27.76 -10.76
N GLN A 624 -1.60 27.16 -11.57
CA GLN A 624 -2.02 26.52 -12.82
C GLN A 624 -2.94 25.33 -12.55
N ALA A 625 -2.60 24.47 -11.59
CA ALA A 625 -3.48 23.36 -11.18
C ALA A 625 -4.84 23.86 -10.68
N TYR A 626 -4.88 24.98 -9.94
CA TYR A 626 -6.12 25.56 -9.44
C TYR A 626 -6.99 26.10 -10.57
N ILE A 627 -6.39 26.76 -11.57
CA ILE A 627 -7.11 27.22 -12.76
C ILE A 627 -7.79 26.03 -13.44
N GLN A 628 -7.07 24.93 -13.66
CA GLN A 628 -7.64 23.71 -14.23
C GLN A 628 -8.82 23.20 -13.41
N TYR A 629 -8.61 22.99 -12.11
CA TYR A 629 -9.65 22.52 -11.19
C TYR A 629 -10.90 23.41 -11.24
N SER A 630 -10.73 24.73 -11.24
CA SER A 630 -11.83 25.70 -11.26
C SER A 630 -12.63 25.72 -12.57
N ASN A 631 -12.02 25.31 -13.68
CA ASN A 631 -12.73 25.18 -14.95
C ASN A 631 -13.51 23.86 -15.05
N GLU A 632 -12.99 22.81 -14.42
CA GLU A 632 -13.62 21.50 -14.38
C GLU A 632 -14.78 21.43 -13.36
N ASN A 633 -14.71 22.24 -12.29
CA ASN A 633 -15.66 22.23 -11.18
C ASN A 633 -16.46 23.55 -11.11
N LYS A 634 -17.78 23.44 -11.03
CA LYS A 634 -18.70 24.61 -11.04
C LYS A 634 -18.93 25.23 -9.66
N HIS A 635 -18.45 24.60 -8.58
CA HIS A 635 -18.61 25.10 -7.21
C HIS A 635 -17.34 25.80 -6.73
N THR A 636 -17.53 26.86 -5.96
CA THR A 636 -16.44 27.53 -5.27
C THR A 636 -16.10 26.74 -4.00
N LEU A 637 -14.82 26.39 -3.83
CA LEU A 637 -14.34 25.79 -2.59
C LEU A 637 -14.55 26.74 -1.41
N THR A 638 -15.23 26.25 -0.38
CA THR A 638 -15.45 27.00 0.87
C THR A 638 -14.18 27.18 1.68
N ASP A 639 -13.23 26.24 1.56
CA ASP A 639 -11.92 26.26 2.21
C ASP A 639 -10.84 26.07 1.14
N LYS A 640 -9.92 27.04 1.01
CA LYS A 640 -8.81 26.97 0.03
C LYS A 640 -7.71 26.06 0.58
N ILE A 641 -7.95 24.76 0.53
CA ILE A 641 -6.97 23.74 0.91
C ILE A 641 -6.32 23.18 -0.36
N VAL A 642 -5.00 23.09 -0.35
CA VAL A 642 -4.21 22.38 -1.36
C VAL A 642 -3.75 21.07 -0.77
N TYR A 643 -3.98 19.98 -1.50
CA TYR A 643 -3.49 18.64 -1.19
C TYR A 643 -2.46 18.25 -2.23
N ILE A 644 -1.26 17.89 -1.80
CA ILE A 644 -0.22 17.34 -2.67
C ILE A 644 -0.02 15.89 -2.25
N TYR A 645 -0.31 14.96 -3.16
CA TYR A 645 -0.10 13.53 -2.95
C TYR A 645 1.11 13.08 -3.74
N TRP A 646 1.89 12.15 -3.20
CA TRP A 646 2.95 11.45 -3.93
C TRP A 646 3.24 10.10 -3.30
N GLN A 647 3.73 9.19 -4.13
CA GLN A 647 4.26 7.90 -3.71
C GLN A 647 5.79 7.95 -3.75
N ALA A 648 6.45 7.47 -2.70
CA ALA A 648 7.90 7.30 -2.70
C ALA A 648 8.35 6.04 -1.96
N MET A 649 9.48 5.46 -2.40
CA MET A 649 10.17 4.39 -1.69
C MET A 649 11.45 4.90 -1.05
N ASN A 650 11.93 4.20 -0.02
CA ASN A 650 13.17 4.46 0.72
C ASN A 650 13.24 5.78 1.49
N GLY A 651 12.40 6.77 1.20
CA GLY A 651 12.43 8.08 1.87
C GLY A 651 13.70 8.88 1.51
N ASP A 652 14.18 9.74 2.40
CA ASP A 652 15.28 10.69 2.18
C ASP A 652 14.98 11.76 1.12
N MET A 653 13.73 12.23 1.11
CA MET A 653 13.19 13.10 0.08
C MET A 653 12.67 14.39 0.68
N MET A 654 12.86 15.49 -0.03
CA MET A 654 12.25 16.78 0.29
C MET A 654 11.28 17.18 -0.82
N LEU A 655 10.03 17.43 -0.43
CA LEU A 655 9.06 18.20 -1.22
C LEU A 655 9.18 19.66 -0.80
N ILE A 656 9.36 20.54 -1.78
CA ILE A 656 9.68 21.96 -1.58
C ILE A 656 8.63 22.79 -2.30
N LEU A 657 7.98 23.71 -1.59
CA LEU A 657 7.13 24.72 -2.21
C LEU A 657 7.79 26.08 -2.08
N SER A 658 7.89 26.82 -3.19
CA SER A 658 8.58 28.11 -3.23
C SER A 658 7.79 29.18 -3.98
N ASN A 659 8.07 30.44 -3.66
CA ASN A 659 7.52 31.60 -4.38
C ASN A 659 8.19 31.85 -5.74
N GLU A 660 9.40 31.32 -5.95
CA GLU A 660 10.14 31.38 -7.20
C GLU A 660 10.84 30.04 -7.49
N GLN A 661 11.21 29.79 -8.75
CA GLN A 661 11.98 28.58 -9.12
C GLN A 661 13.37 28.66 -8.48
N ILE A 662 13.75 27.64 -7.71
CA ILE A 662 15.09 27.53 -7.12
C ILE A 662 16.13 27.36 -8.22
N ASP A 663 17.15 28.22 -8.21
CA ASP A 663 18.35 28.09 -9.03
C ASP A 663 19.57 27.87 -8.10
N PRO A 664 20.24 26.71 -8.16
CA PRO A 664 21.40 26.43 -7.32
C PRO A 664 22.63 27.32 -7.65
N ASN A 665 22.64 28.02 -8.78
CA ASN A 665 23.76 28.84 -9.23
C ASN A 665 23.56 30.34 -8.95
N GLU A 666 22.36 30.77 -8.57
CA GLU A 666 22.04 32.18 -8.33
C GLU A 666 21.73 32.44 -6.85
N SER A 667 22.08 33.64 -6.37
CA SER A 667 21.68 34.08 -5.03
C SER A 667 20.25 34.59 -5.07
N GLN A 668 19.35 33.91 -4.36
CA GLN A 668 17.92 34.25 -4.30
C GLN A 668 17.52 34.73 -2.89
N PRO A 669 17.81 35.99 -2.52
CA PRO A 669 17.55 36.50 -1.15
C PRO A 669 16.05 36.56 -0.79
N ASN A 670 15.19 36.65 -1.81
CA ASN A 670 13.74 36.70 -1.68
C ASN A 670 13.08 35.32 -1.74
N LEU A 671 13.86 34.26 -1.93
CA LEU A 671 13.36 32.90 -1.93
C LEU A 671 12.77 32.58 -0.56
N ARG A 672 11.53 32.12 -0.57
CA ARG A 672 10.80 31.66 0.60
C ARG A 672 10.27 30.28 0.28
N CYS A 673 10.66 29.30 1.10
CA CYS A 673 10.24 27.93 0.90
C CYS A 673 9.56 27.34 2.14
N LEU A 674 8.55 26.53 1.87
CA LEU A 674 8.07 25.49 2.77
C LEU A 674 8.83 24.20 2.44
N LEU A 675 9.41 23.59 3.46
CA LEU A 675 10.14 22.32 3.33
C LEU A 675 9.34 21.21 4.01
N SER A 676 9.04 20.14 3.27
CA SER A 676 8.44 18.91 3.77
C SER A 676 9.42 17.76 3.52
N TYR A 677 10.16 17.37 4.57
CA TYR A 677 11.16 16.31 4.49
C TYR A 677 10.61 14.99 5.05
N VAL A 678 10.76 13.92 4.26
CA VAL A 678 10.48 12.55 4.64
C VAL A 678 11.81 11.83 4.83
N ALA A 679 12.05 11.36 6.06
CA ALA A 679 13.25 10.63 6.44
C ALA A 679 13.41 9.32 5.64
N HIS A 680 14.63 8.79 5.59
CA HIS A 680 14.84 7.48 4.98
C HIS A 680 14.24 6.35 5.82
N LYS A 681 13.92 5.23 5.16
CA LYS A 681 13.46 3.99 5.79
C LYS A 681 14.49 3.51 6.82
N CYS A 682 14.02 3.09 8.00
CA CYS A 682 14.86 2.44 9.00
C CYS A 682 15.59 1.22 8.46
N THR A 683 16.86 1.07 8.85
CA THR A 683 17.59 -0.18 8.74
C THR A 683 17.06 -1.18 9.77
N SER A 684 16.81 -2.41 9.34
CA SER A 684 16.24 -3.49 10.17
C SER A 684 17.22 -4.13 11.15
N ASP A 685 18.51 -3.79 11.02
CA ASP A 685 19.64 -4.55 11.58
C ASP A 685 19.90 -4.28 13.07
N ASP A 686 19.36 -3.19 13.62
CA ASP A 686 19.49 -2.91 15.05
C ASP A 686 18.45 -3.67 15.88
N SER A 687 18.84 -4.14 17.05
CA SER A 687 17.93 -4.75 18.05
C SER A 687 16.93 -3.74 18.63
N GLN A 688 17.20 -2.43 18.47
CA GLN A 688 16.34 -1.33 18.87
C GLN A 688 15.82 -0.57 17.63
N TYR A 689 14.53 -0.26 17.61
CA TYR A 689 13.93 0.49 16.50
C TYR A 689 14.24 1.99 16.64
N TYR A 690 14.85 2.60 15.61
CA TYR A 690 15.17 4.02 15.60
C TYR A 690 14.93 4.63 14.21
N GLU A 691 14.13 5.70 14.15
CA GLU A 691 13.86 6.48 12.93
C GLU A 691 14.55 7.85 12.96
N HIS A 692 15.00 8.28 11.78
CA HIS A 692 15.35 9.68 11.56
C HIS A 692 14.09 10.57 11.53
N SER A 693 14.26 11.84 11.91
CA SER A 693 13.15 12.78 11.96
C SER A 693 12.64 13.15 10.56
N SER A 694 11.37 12.83 10.27
CA SER A 694 10.61 13.52 9.22
C SER A 694 10.12 14.86 9.77
N TYR A 695 10.06 15.92 8.96
CA TYR A 695 9.76 17.27 9.48
C TYR A 695 9.12 18.22 8.47
N ILE A 696 8.49 19.26 9.01
CA ILE A 696 8.07 20.49 8.32
C ILE A 696 8.94 21.64 8.81
N ASN A 697 9.42 22.47 7.88
CA ASN A 697 10.22 23.65 8.19
C ASN A 697 9.99 24.79 7.19
N SER A 698 10.53 25.98 7.49
CA SER A 698 10.71 27.08 6.54
C SER A 698 12.20 27.40 6.36
N GLY A 699 12.59 27.84 5.17
CA GLY A 699 13.98 28.22 4.87
C GLY A 699 14.51 27.62 3.57
N HIS A 700 15.80 27.74 3.32
CA HIS A 700 16.42 27.25 2.08
C HIS A 700 16.64 25.73 2.15
N PRO A 701 16.35 24.95 1.09
CA PRO A 701 16.57 23.49 1.11
C PRO A 701 18.01 23.06 1.43
N PHE A 702 19.02 23.84 1.00
CA PHE A 702 20.43 23.59 1.33
C PHE A 702 20.76 23.66 2.83
N GLN A 703 19.85 24.19 3.66
CA GLN A 703 20.00 24.23 5.11
C GLN A 703 19.60 22.91 5.79
N HIS A 704 19.17 21.88 5.05
CA HIS A 704 18.79 20.56 5.58
C HIS A 704 19.77 20.06 6.66
N HIS A 705 21.07 20.03 6.34
CA HIS A 705 22.09 19.54 7.27
C HIS A 705 22.17 20.36 8.56
N GLN A 706 21.98 21.68 8.46
CA GLN A 706 21.96 22.57 9.63
C GLN A 706 20.74 22.34 10.51
N PHE A 707 19.57 22.09 9.91
CA PHE A 707 18.35 21.76 10.65
C PHE A 707 18.50 20.46 11.41
N VAL A 708 19.09 19.44 10.77
CA VAL A 708 19.32 18.13 11.38
C VAL A 708 20.34 18.21 12.51
N GLN A 709 21.53 18.77 12.26
CA GLN A 709 22.60 18.86 13.26
C GLN A 709 22.22 19.71 14.48
N LYS A 710 21.52 20.82 14.27
CA LYS A 710 21.13 21.73 15.35
C LYS A 710 19.77 21.37 15.96
N ASN A 711 19.12 20.31 15.49
CA ASN A 711 17.77 19.89 15.89
C ASN A 711 16.75 21.04 15.81
N LYS A 712 16.83 21.86 14.76
CA LYS A 712 15.99 23.04 14.53
C LYS A 712 14.86 22.72 13.55
N TYR A 713 13.76 22.23 14.09
CA TYR A 713 12.55 21.88 13.32
C TYR A 713 11.37 22.69 13.83
N LEU A 714 10.47 23.10 12.93
CA LEU A 714 9.20 23.72 13.34
C LEU A 714 8.21 22.66 13.81
N ALA A 715 8.13 21.54 13.10
CA ALA A 715 7.44 20.33 13.54
C ALA A 715 8.19 19.10 13.02
N LYS A 716 8.29 18.04 13.82
CA LYS A 716 8.95 16.78 13.42
C LYS A 716 8.32 15.56 14.07
N SER A 717 8.58 14.40 13.51
CA SER A 717 8.30 13.10 14.12
C SER A 717 9.40 12.09 13.85
N ASN A 718 9.71 11.29 14.88
CA ASN A 718 10.60 10.11 14.81
C ASN A 718 9.79 8.81 14.88
N LEU A 719 8.48 8.89 14.62
CA LEU A 719 7.56 7.75 14.59
C LEU A 719 6.79 7.73 13.25
N PHE A 720 7.27 8.48 12.26
CA PHE A 720 6.54 8.73 11.03
C PHE A 720 6.43 7.46 10.19
N HIS A 721 7.37 6.52 10.23
CA HIS A 721 7.30 5.26 9.48
C HIS A 721 6.92 4.04 10.32
N VAL A 722 6.68 4.24 11.62
CA VAL A 722 6.35 3.17 12.57
C VAL A 722 5.14 2.40 12.08
N GLY A 723 5.27 1.07 11.98
CA GLY A 723 4.20 0.19 11.51
C GLY A 723 3.78 0.36 10.04
N CYS A 724 4.53 1.09 9.21
CA CYS A 724 4.24 1.20 7.78
C CYS A 724 4.77 0.00 6.99
N ASN A 725 4.11 -0.39 5.90
CA ASN A 725 4.63 -1.35 4.94
C ASN A 725 5.69 -0.68 4.06
N THR A 726 6.90 -0.54 4.59
CA THR A 726 8.06 0.06 3.91
C THR A 726 8.69 -0.84 2.84
N ASP A 727 8.05 -1.96 2.47
CA ASP A 727 8.52 -2.87 1.40
C ASP A 727 7.89 -2.51 0.04
N ASP A 728 7.07 -1.45 0.00
CA ASP A 728 6.35 -0.95 -1.16
C ASP A 728 6.43 0.59 -1.21
N PHE A 729 5.84 1.20 -2.24
CA PHE A 729 5.63 2.65 -2.28
C PHE A 729 4.77 3.11 -1.11
N LEU A 730 5.24 4.13 -0.41
CA LEU A 730 4.49 4.81 0.64
C LEU A 730 3.84 6.04 0.03
N THR A 731 2.53 6.18 0.22
CA THR A 731 1.78 7.35 -0.24
C THR A 731 1.72 8.38 0.87
N TYR A 732 2.16 9.59 0.56
CA TYR A 732 2.17 10.72 1.47
C TYR A 732 1.17 11.78 1.00
N CYS A 733 0.72 12.59 1.96
CA CYS A 733 -0.11 13.76 1.69
C CYS A 733 0.41 14.96 2.46
N LEU A 734 0.66 16.05 1.73
CA LEU A 734 0.86 17.38 2.31
C LEU A 734 -0.42 18.19 2.10
N ALA A 735 -1.11 18.51 3.19
CA ALA A 735 -2.29 19.38 3.20
C ALA A 735 -1.91 20.79 3.65
N ILE A 736 -2.33 21.79 2.90
CA ILE A 736 -1.99 23.21 3.12
C ILE A 736 -3.28 24.01 3.17
N GLN A 737 -3.60 24.58 4.32
CA GLN A 737 -4.79 25.39 4.52
C GLN A 737 -4.41 26.87 4.56
N TYR A 738 -4.66 27.59 3.46
CA TYR A 738 -4.27 29.00 3.34
C TYR A 738 -4.99 29.94 4.31
N SER A 739 -6.24 29.62 4.69
CA SER A 739 -7.05 30.44 5.60
C SER A 739 -6.46 30.50 7.01
N THR A 740 -5.87 29.39 7.49
CA THR A 740 -5.34 29.26 8.85
C THR A 740 -3.81 29.31 8.91
N GLY A 741 -3.12 29.17 7.77
CA GLY A 741 -1.67 29.00 7.74
C GLY A 741 -1.21 27.60 8.14
N LYS A 742 -2.13 26.63 8.27
CA LYS A 742 -1.81 25.28 8.74
C LYS A 742 -1.27 24.40 7.61
N VAL A 743 -0.16 23.73 7.88
CA VAL A 743 0.41 22.67 7.04
C VAL A 743 0.37 21.35 7.81
N SER A 744 0.03 20.25 7.14
CA SER A 744 0.00 18.91 7.74
C SER A 744 0.54 17.87 6.78
N LEU A 745 1.53 17.10 7.23
CA LEU A 745 2.13 15.97 6.52
C LEU A 745 1.72 14.68 7.22
N PHE A 746 1.19 13.73 6.44
CA PHE A 746 0.70 12.44 6.94
C PHE A 746 0.68 11.38 5.85
N HIS A 747 0.59 10.10 6.25
CA HIS A 747 0.40 8.99 5.31
C HIS A 747 -1.00 8.96 4.73
N ALA A 748 -1.10 8.53 3.48
CA ALA A 748 -2.33 8.14 2.82
C ALA A 748 -2.34 6.62 2.55
N GLU A 749 -3.42 6.14 1.94
CA GLU A 749 -3.68 4.76 1.57
C GLU A 749 -3.58 3.78 2.75
N SER A 750 -3.21 2.53 2.52
CA SER A 750 -3.23 1.46 3.52
C SER A 750 -2.36 1.74 4.73
N ASN A 751 -1.27 2.52 4.59
CA ASN A 751 -0.41 2.85 5.72
C ASN A 751 -1.10 3.79 6.72
N SER A 752 -2.01 4.65 6.25
CA SER A 752 -2.81 5.53 7.11
C SER A 752 -3.75 4.77 8.06
N ILE A 753 -3.99 3.47 7.82
CA ILE A 753 -4.76 2.59 8.71
C ILE A 753 -3.96 2.26 9.98
N TYR A 754 -2.64 2.12 9.85
CA TYR A 754 -1.75 1.60 10.90
C TYR A 754 -0.88 2.67 11.54
N ASN A 755 -0.58 3.73 10.80
CA ASN A 755 0.15 4.89 11.28
C ASN A 755 -0.73 6.13 11.10
N ASN A 756 -1.14 6.73 12.23
CA ASN A 756 -1.95 7.95 12.25
C ASN A 756 -1.13 9.19 12.62
N GLU A 757 0.19 9.12 12.52
CA GLU A 757 1.08 10.24 12.84
C GLU A 757 0.84 11.40 11.86
N ILE A 758 0.71 12.61 12.41
CA ILE A 758 0.53 13.84 11.66
C ILE A 758 1.57 14.85 12.13
N ILE A 759 2.49 15.21 11.24
CA ILE A 759 3.41 16.31 11.47
C ILE A 759 2.69 17.58 11.02
N SER A 760 2.41 18.51 11.92
CA SER A 760 1.70 19.74 11.57
C SER A 760 2.28 20.98 12.22
N TYR A 761 2.24 22.09 11.49
CA TYR A 761 2.68 23.40 11.95
C TYR A 761 1.74 24.49 11.40
N THR A 762 1.58 25.58 12.12
CA THR A 762 0.77 26.73 11.69
C THR A 762 1.66 27.94 11.52
N PHE A 763 1.85 28.36 10.27
CA PHE A 763 2.68 29.50 9.91
C PHE A 763 1.92 30.81 10.07
N ASN A 764 2.61 31.81 10.64
CA ASN A 764 2.16 33.18 10.56
C ASN A 764 2.50 33.75 9.18
N LYS A 765 1.61 34.57 8.59
CA LYS A 765 1.85 35.19 7.28
C LYS A 765 3.15 36.03 7.21
N SER A 766 3.57 36.60 8.33
CA SER A 766 4.83 37.35 8.45
C SER A 766 6.07 36.46 8.40
N GLU A 767 5.95 35.19 8.80
CA GLU A 767 7.02 34.20 8.73
C GLU A 767 7.08 33.57 7.34
N LEU A 768 5.96 33.03 6.88
CA LEU A 768 5.82 32.40 5.57
C LEU A 768 4.38 32.53 5.10
N ASP A 769 4.15 33.35 4.08
CA ASP A 769 2.85 33.48 3.44
C ASP A 769 2.63 32.31 2.47
N LEU A 770 1.95 31.27 2.94
CA LEU A 770 1.69 30.04 2.17
C LEU A 770 0.95 30.33 0.85
N ALA A 771 0.16 31.40 0.78
CA ALA A 771 -0.57 31.78 -0.44
C ALA A 771 0.34 32.33 -1.56
N LYS A 772 1.61 32.65 -1.25
CA LYS A 772 2.61 33.10 -2.23
C LYS A 772 3.48 31.97 -2.77
N LEU A 773 3.34 30.75 -2.25
CA LEU A 773 4.10 29.59 -2.71
C LEU A 773 3.38 28.98 -3.91
N ASP A 774 4.06 28.90 -5.05
CA ASP A 774 3.45 28.48 -6.32
C ASP A 774 4.21 27.33 -6.98
N TYR A 775 5.55 27.36 -6.93
CA TYR A 775 6.40 26.36 -7.55
C TYR A 775 6.52 25.12 -6.65
N ILE A 776 6.49 23.94 -7.26
CA ILE A 776 6.62 22.65 -6.57
C ILE A 776 7.88 21.97 -7.08
N GLN A 777 8.76 21.61 -6.15
CA GLN A 777 10.03 20.97 -6.47
C GLN A 777 10.29 19.77 -5.56
N ILE A 778 11.07 18.84 -6.06
CA ILE A 778 11.51 17.66 -5.30
C ILE A 778 13.01 17.49 -5.36
N SER A 779 13.58 16.97 -4.27
CA SER A 779 15.01 16.72 -4.14
C SER A 779 15.28 15.55 -3.20
N ALA A 780 16.44 14.92 -3.33
CA ALA A 780 16.82 13.74 -2.56
C ALA A 780 18.17 13.90 -1.86
N GLY A 781 18.29 13.25 -0.71
CA GLY A 781 19.48 13.27 0.15
C GLY A 781 20.59 12.34 -0.33
N ALA A 782 21.05 11.48 0.57
CA ALA A 782 22.12 10.52 0.33
C ALA A 782 21.65 9.30 -0.47
N HIS A 783 20.34 9.09 -0.58
CA HIS A 783 19.73 7.93 -1.24
C HIS A 783 18.99 8.33 -2.51
N THR A 784 18.98 7.41 -3.49
CA THR A 784 18.13 7.54 -4.68
C THR A 784 16.68 7.28 -4.30
N VAL A 785 15.77 8.14 -4.74
CA VAL A 785 14.35 8.10 -4.36
C VAL A 785 13.46 8.01 -5.59
N PRO A 786 12.76 6.89 -5.82
CA PRO A 786 11.70 6.86 -6.80
C PRO A 786 10.45 7.56 -6.29
N VAL A 787 9.90 8.42 -7.14
CA VAL A 787 8.66 9.15 -6.93
C VAL A 787 7.67 8.78 -8.02
N ARG A 788 6.44 8.47 -7.64
CA ARG A 788 5.33 8.14 -8.53
C ARG A 788 4.09 8.92 -8.10
N ASN A 789 3.15 9.11 -9.02
CA ASN A 789 1.84 9.64 -8.71
C ASN A 789 1.86 10.97 -7.93
N LEU A 790 2.83 11.84 -8.25
CA LEU A 790 2.91 13.16 -7.64
C LEU A 790 1.89 14.09 -8.32
N ILE A 791 0.83 14.43 -7.59
CA ILE A 791 -0.32 15.21 -8.05
C ILE A 791 -0.72 16.31 -7.07
N VAL A 792 -1.34 17.36 -7.60
CA VAL A 792 -1.94 18.46 -6.83
C VAL A 792 -3.46 18.40 -6.96
N CYS A 793 -4.14 18.48 -5.83
CA CYS A 793 -5.60 18.44 -5.74
C CYS A 793 -6.09 19.57 -4.82
N PHE A 794 -7.35 19.97 -5.01
CA PHE A 794 -8.02 20.96 -4.16
C PHE A 794 -9.19 20.37 -3.37
N GLU A 795 -9.44 19.08 -3.57
CA GLU A 795 -10.33 18.26 -2.77
C GLU A 795 -9.56 17.03 -2.30
N LYS A 796 -9.86 16.60 -1.07
CA LYS A 796 -9.25 15.41 -0.49
C LYS A 796 -9.67 14.18 -1.30
N GLN A 797 -8.72 13.41 -1.81
CA GLN A 797 -8.96 12.22 -2.62
C GLN A 797 -9.42 11.05 -1.73
N ILE A 798 -10.73 10.90 -1.50
CA ILE A 798 -11.30 10.00 -0.48
C ILE A 798 -10.85 8.54 -0.65
N ASP A 799 -10.66 8.10 -1.89
CA ASP A 799 -10.16 6.78 -2.27
C ASP A 799 -8.73 6.50 -1.79
N LEU A 800 -7.93 7.55 -1.58
CA LEU A 800 -6.60 7.46 -0.96
C LEU A 800 -6.66 7.48 0.58
N HIS A 801 -7.82 7.50 1.22
CA HIS A 801 -7.94 7.50 2.69
C HIS A 801 -8.85 6.35 3.13
N PRO A 802 -8.42 5.09 2.98
CA PRO A 802 -9.21 3.96 3.44
C PRO A 802 -9.45 4.09 4.94
N ILE A 803 -10.71 3.86 5.34
CA ILE A 803 -11.14 4.01 6.72
C ILE A 803 -11.35 2.66 7.39
N ILE A 804 -11.15 2.69 8.70
CA ILE A 804 -11.46 1.60 9.62
C ILE A 804 -12.97 1.63 9.87
N ASP A 805 -13.56 0.44 9.99
CA ASP A 805 -14.97 0.27 10.31
C ASP A 805 -15.23 0.63 11.79
N LYS A 806 -15.41 1.92 12.04
CA LYS A 806 -15.55 2.48 13.40
C LYS A 806 -16.77 1.92 14.13
N GLU A 807 -17.85 1.62 13.42
CA GLU A 807 -19.06 1.06 14.01
C GLU A 807 -18.81 -0.38 14.48
N PHE A 808 -18.20 -1.21 13.63
CA PHE A 808 -17.81 -2.55 14.02
C PHE A 808 -16.84 -2.54 15.21
N SER A 809 -15.80 -1.71 15.18
CA SER A 809 -14.82 -1.64 16.27
C SER A 809 -15.47 -1.26 17.61
N LYS A 810 -16.40 -0.30 17.63
CA LYS A 810 -17.11 0.11 18.85
C LYS A 810 -18.05 -0.99 19.35
N ASN A 811 -18.83 -1.60 18.47
CA ASN A 811 -19.77 -2.66 18.82
C ASN A 811 -19.02 -3.90 19.34
N ALA A 812 -17.93 -4.29 18.67
CA ALA A 812 -17.10 -5.42 19.08
C ALA A 812 -16.41 -5.16 20.43
N ALA A 813 -15.90 -3.96 20.67
CA ALA A 813 -15.30 -3.58 21.96
C ALA A 813 -16.33 -3.56 23.10
N THR A 814 -17.55 -3.10 22.84
CA THR A 814 -18.62 -3.09 23.85
C THR A 814 -19.02 -4.53 24.22
N ASN A 815 -19.11 -5.42 23.23
CA ASN A 815 -19.41 -6.84 23.42
C ASN A 815 -18.27 -7.63 24.09
N SER A 816 -17.02 -7.21 23.97
CA SER A 816 -15.89 -7.86 24.67
C SER A 816 -15.81 -7.42 26.14
N ILE A 817 -16.11 -6.16 26.45
CA ILE A 817 -16.22 -5.65 27.83
C ILE A 817 -17.43 -6.26 28.55
N SER A 818 -18.53 -6.55 27.86
CA SER A 818 -19.68 -7.21 28.47
C SER A 818 -19.42 -8.70 28.76
N LYS A 819 -18.65 -9.39 27.92
CA LYS A 819 -18.33 -10.83 28.07
C LYS A 819 -17.26 -11.14 29.10
N THR A 820 -16.40 -10.19 29.46
CA THR A 820 -15.44 -10.37 30.57
C THR A 820 -16.08 -10.20 31.95
N ASN A 821 -17.30 -9.67 32.03
CA ASN A 821 -18.07 -9.54 33.27
C ASN A 821 -18.94 -10.77 33.60
N ASP A 822 -19.20 -11.66 32.63
CA ASP A 822 -19.86 -12.94 32.90
C ASP A 822 -18.80 -13.98 33.28
N GLN A 823 -18.39 -13.97 34.55
CA GLN A 823 -17.83 -15.19 35.15
C GLN A 823 -18.86 -16.31 34.97
N HIS A 824 -18.42 -17.43 34.40
CA HIS A 824 -19.18 -18.66 34.19
C HIS A 824 -20.04 -19.04 35.42
N ILE A 825 -21.28 -18.57 35.46
CA ILE A 825 -22.32 -19.15 36.29
C ILE A 825 -22.68 -20.46 35.60
N SER A 826 -22.43 -21.59 36.26
CA SER A 826 -22.92 -22.89 35.80
C SER A 826 -24.43 -22.79 35.59
N SER A 827 -24.95 -23.19 34.42
CA SER A 827 -26.39 -23.20 34.15
C SER A 827 -27.14 -24.28 34.95
N LEU A 828 -26.42 -25.09 35.74
CA LEU A 828 -26.95 -26.12 36.60
C LEU A 828 -27.37 -25.55 37.96
N LYS A 829 -28.37 -26.16 38.59
CA LYS A 829 -28.83 -25.73 39.93
C LYS A 829 -27.79 -26.11 40.98
N PRO A 830 -27.46 -25.26 41.98
CA PRO A 830 -26.58 -25.68 43.07
C PRO A 830 -27.12 -26.89 43.82
N CYS A 831 -26.26 -27.87 44.11
CA CYS A 831 -26.63 -29.01 44.94
C CYS A 831 -26.92 -28.56 46.38
N SER A 832 -28.03 -29.01 46.97
CA SER A 832 -28.41 -28.71 48.35
C SER A 832 -27.36 -29.17 49.38
N ASP A 833 -26.66 -30.26 49.07
CA ASP A 833 -25.65 -30.84 49.96
C ASP A 833 -24.26 -30.21 49.77
N ASN A 834 -24.11 -29.31 48.78
CA ASN A 834 -22.93 -28.49 48.57
C ASN A 834 -21.62 -29.34 48.56
N VAL A 835 -20.54 -28.88 49.20
CA VAL A 835 -19.27 -29.62 49.34
C VAL A 835 -19.39 -30.93 50.13
N ASN A 836 -20.53 -31.16 50.81
CA ASN A 836 -20.82 -32.39 51.55
C ASN A 836 -21.57 -33.44 50.70
N CYS A 837 -21.78 -33.18 49.40
CA CYS A 837 -22.52 -34.07 48.51
C CYS A 837 -21.82 -35.44 48.32
N MET A 838 -22.45 -36.48 48.84
CA MET A 838 -22.01 -37.87 48.67
C MET A 838 -22.17 -38.39 47.23
N ILE A 839 -23.23 -37.91 46.55
CA ILE A 839 -23.65 -38.43 45.25
C ILE A 839 -22.69 -37.99 44.15
N GLN A 840 -22.08 -36.80 44.28
CA GLN A 840 -21.13 -36.26 43.32
C GLN A 840 -20.00 -37.25 42.97
N TYR A 841 -19.56 -38.03 43.96
CA TYR A 841 -18.43 -38.97 43.86
C TYR A 841 -18.86 -40.45 43.93
N SER A 842 -20.17 -40.74 43.80
CA SER A 842 -20.68 -42.11 43.75
C SER A 842 -20.82 -42.60 42.31
N SER A 843 -21.21 -43.88 42.14
CA SER A 843 -21.54 -44.45 40.83
C SER A 843 -22.67 -43.71 40.10
N ASP A 844 -23.56 -43.05 40.85
CA ASP A 844 -24.68 -42.26 40.32
C ASP A 844 -24.30 -40.79 40.05
N GLY A 845 -23.04 -40.42 40.32
CA GLY A 845 -22.55 -39.05 40.23
C GLY A 845 -22.69 -38.44 38.85
N THR A 846 -22.59 -39.22 37.78
CA THR A 846 -22.75 -38.71 36.40
C THR A 846 -24.15 -38.13 36.15
N ALA A 847 -25.20 -38.82 36.60
CA ALA A 847 -26.58 -38.34 36.42
C ALA A 847 -26.89 -37.12 37.33
N HIS A 848 -26.28 -37.10 38.51
CA HIS A 848 -26.40 -35.99 39.47
C HIS A 848 -25.66 -34.73 38.99
N ASN A 849 -24.42 -34.88 38.53
CA ASN A 849 -23.56 -33.80 38.04
C ASN A 849 -24.05 -33.19 36.71
N LEU A 850 -24.94 -33.87 35.98
CA LEU A 850 -25.65 -33.29 34.83
C LEU A 850 -26.81 -32.36 35.24
N LYS A 851 -27.29 -32.44 36.48
CA LYS A 851 -28.43 -31.65 36.99
C LYS A 851 -28.00 -30.59 38.00
N TYR A 852 -26.96 -30.86 38.77
CA TYR A 852 -26.54 -30.01 39.88
C TYR A 852 -25.07 -29.60 39.81
N SER A 853 -24.79 -28.36 40.21
CA SER A 853 -23.44 -27.84 40.37
C SER A 853 -22.94 -27.95 41.81
N HIS A 854 -21.63 -28.11 41.98
CA HIS A 854 -20.94 -28.21 43.28
C HIS A 854 -19.75 -27.24 43.32
N PRO A 855 -19.32 -26.73 44.48
CA PRO A 855 -18.05 -26.01 44.55
C PRO A 855 -16.87 -26.90 44.22
N CYS A 856 -15.94 -26.36 43.43
CA CYS A 856 -14.70 -27.03 43.15
C CYS A 856 -13.88 -27.16 44.43
N ARG A 857 -13.35 -28.36 44.69
CA ARG A 857 -12.52 -28.60 45.88
C ARG A 857 -11.25 -27.77 45.95
N PHE A 858 -10.79 -27.21 44.83
CA PHE A 858 -9.63 -26.32 44.74
C PHE A 858 -10.04 -24.86 44.52
N SER A 859 -11.33 -24.55 44.50
CA SER A 859 -11.85 -23.19 44.29
C SER A 859 -11.17 -22.51 43.08
N GLU A 860 -10.62 -21.31 43.24
CA GLU A 860 -9.89 -20.59 42.19
C GLU A 860 -8.54 -21.21 41.78
N LEU A 861 -8.01 -22.18 42.52
CA LEU A 861 -6.75 -22.87 42.24
C LEU A 861 -6.91 -24.09 41.33
N CYS A 862 -8.14 -24.44 40.94
CA CYS A 862 -8.38 -25.60 40.10
C CYS A 862 -7.86 -25.39 38.66
N ARG A 863 -7.13 -26.39 38.15
CA ARG A 863 -6.66 -26.42 36.75
C ARG A 863 -7.65 -27.11 35.79
N ASN A 864 -8.61 -27.89 36.31
CA ASN A 864 -9.60 -28.64 35.53
C ASN A 864 -11.00 -28.05 35.72
N LYS A 865 -11.52 -27.36 34.69
CA LYS A 865 -12.83 -26.69 34.74
C LYS A 865 -13.94 -27.57 34.20
N GLU A 866 -14.44 -28.50 35.01
CA GLU A 866 -15.62 -29.30 34.69
C GLU A 866 -16.90 -28.45 34.82
N THR A 867 -17.88 -28.66 33.94
CA THR A 867 -19.10 -27.82 33.83
C THR A 867 -20.02 -27.86 35.06
N HIS A 868 -19.92 -28.93 35.86
CA HIS A 868 -20.67 -29.13 37.10
C HIS A 868 -19.93 -28.62 38.34
N LEU A 869 -18.73 -28.05 38.18
CA LEU A 869 -17.95 -27.45 39.25
C LEU A 869 -17.96 -25.92 39.15
N THR A 870 -18.37 -25.27 40.23
CA THR A 870 -18.29 -23.81 40.40
C THR A 870 -16.94 -23.43 40.98
N HIS A 871 -16.31 -22.39 40.41
CA HIS A 871 -14.98 -21.93 40.78
C HIS A 871 -15.06 -20.55 41.41
N GLU A 872 -16.01 -20.37 42.32
CA GLU A 872 -16.18 -19.13 43.06
C GLU A 872 -14.94 -18.87 43.91
N LEU A 873 -14.56 -17.59 44.03
CA LEU A 873 -13.42 -17.17 44.85
C LEU A 873 -13.70 -17.53 46.31
N HIS A 874 -12.99 -18.52 46.83
CA HIS A 874 -13.10 -18.90 48.23
C HIS A 874 -12.13 -18.04 49.05
N GLN A 875 -12.61 -16.88 49.51
CA GLN A 875 -11.78 -15.87 50.20
C GLN A 875 -11.42 -16.28 51.63
N VAL A 876 -10.53 -17.25 51.76
CA VAL A 876 -9.96 -17.70 53.03
C VAL A 876 -8.48 -17.33 53.14
N SER A 877 -8.03 -17.01 54.36
CA SER A 877 -6.62 -16.70 54.64
C SER A 877 -5.75 -17.95 54.56
N MET A 878 -4.47 -17.81 54.20
CA MET A 878 -3.48 -18.89 54.34
C MET A 878 -3.32 -19.29 55.82
N CYS A 879 -3.21 -20.59 56.09
CA CYS A 879 -2.89 -21.08 57.43
C CYS A 879 -1.47 -20.69 57.83
N ASN A 880 -1.29 -20.13 59.03
CA ASN A 880 0.02 -19.72 59.55
C ASN A 880 1.04 -20.86 59.67
N HIS A 881 0.57 -22.12 59.70
CA HIS A 881 1.40 -23.32 59.79
C HIS A 881 1.49 -24.10 58.47
N ASP A 882 0.80 -23.64 57.42
CA ASP A 882 0.77 -24.21 56.06
C ASP A 882 0.93 -25.75 55.99
N LYS A 883 2.07 -26.25 55.49
CA LYS A 883 2.36 -27.68 55.32
C LYS A 883 2.55 -28.45 56.63
N ASP A 884 2.89 -27.76 57.71
CA ASP A 884 3.15 -28.33 59.05
C ASP A 884 1.92 -28.24 59.98
N CYS A 885 0.75 -27.89 59.45
CA CYS A 885 -0.45 -27.74 60.25
C CYS A 885 -0.93 -29.08 60.82
N ASN A 886 -1.17 -29.14 62.14
CA ASN A 886 -1.74 -30.33 62.79
C ASN A 886 -3.26 -30.51 62.57
N LYS A 887 -3.91 -29.60 61.83
CA LYS A 887 -5.34 -29.63 61.49
C LYS A 887 -5.61 -29.88 60.00
N LEU A 888 -4.65 -30.42 59.26
CA LEU A 888 -4.82 -30.74 57.83
C LEU A 888 -5.96 -31.75 57.55
N ASN A 889 -6.33 -32.53 58.56
CA ASN A 889 -7.37 -33.55 58.54
C ASN A 889 -8.73 -33.06 59.10
N ASP A 890 -8.86 -31.78 59.47
CA ASP A 890 -10.09 -31.16 59.93
C ASP A 890 -10.80 -30.47 58.75
N PRO A 891 -11.96 -30.99 58.29
CA PRO A 891 -12.70 -30.43 57.15
C PRO A 891 -13.13 -28.97 57.37
N ILE A 892 -13.42 -28.57 58.61
CA ILE A 892 -13.84 -27.20 58.95
C ILE A 892 -12.64 -26.26 58.91
N HIS A 893 -11.47 -26.73 59.36
CA HIS A 893 -10.23 -25.96 59.24
C HIS A 893 -9.88 -25.71 57.78
N ARG A 894 -9.95 -26.76 56.94
CA ARG A 894 -9.66 -26.69 55.50
C ARG A 894 -10.59 -25.74 54.75
N ALA A 895 -11.84 -25.65 55.18
CA ALA A 895 -12.80 -24.68 54.64
C ALA A 895 -12.61 -23.24 55.13
N LYS A 896 -11.81 -22.99 56.19
CA LYS A 896 -11.55 -21.65 56.75
C LYS A 896 -10.15 -21.13 56.45
N TYR A 897 -9.21 -22.03 56.18
CA TYR A 897 -7.80 -21.70 55.97
C TYR A 897 -7.24 -22.51 54.80
N ARG A 898 -6.47 -21.82 53.96
CA ARG A 898 -5.83 -22.42 52.80
C ARG A 898 -4.46 -22.99 53.14
N HIS A 899 -4.12 -24.09 52.47
CA HIS A 899 -2.80 -24.73 52.55
C HIS A 899 -2.24 -24.93 51.14
N THR A 900 -0.94 -24.73 50.98
CA THR A 900 -0.23 -24.89 49.72
C THR A 900 -0.34 -26.34 49.22
N ASP A 901 -0.64 -26.52 47.94
CA ASP A 901 -0.78 -27.82 47.26
C ASP A 901 -1.91 -28.73 47.78
N LEU A 902 -2.82 -28.20 48.60
CA LEU A 902 -3.94 -28.97 49.16
C LEU A 902 -5.31 -28.33 48.80
N PRO A 903 -6.35 -29.14 48.60
CA PRO A 903 -7.69 -28.63 48.28
C PRO A 903 -8.33 -27.91 49.47
N ASP A 904 -9.13 -26.87 49.21
CA ASP A 904 -9.90 -26.17 50.24
C ASP A 904 -10.99 -27.09 50.84
N PHE A 905 -11.53 -28.04 50.06
CA PHE A 905 -12.58 -28.96 50.52
C PHE A 905 -12.16 -30.44 50.44
N LEU A 906 -12.55 -31.22 51.46
CA LEU A 906 -12.35 -32.67 51.51
C LEU A 906 -13.50 -33.42 50.85
N ILE A 907 -13.23 -34.61 50.33
CA ILE A 907 -14.25 -35.46 49.68
C ILE A 907 -15.06 -36.18 50.76
N PRO A 908 -16.40 -36.15 50.74
CA PRO A 908 -17.19 -36.96 51.65
C PRO A 908 -16.92 -38.47 51.48
N CYS A 909 -16.47 -39.15 52.53
CA CYS A 909 -16.16 -40.58 52.53
C CYS A 909 -17.44 -41.41 52.39
N GLN A 910 -17.51 -42.37 51.47
CA GLN A 910 -18.72 -43.21 51.29
C GLN A 910 -19.16 -43.96 52.54
N LEU A 911 -18.21 -44.32 53.41
CA LEU A 911 -18.50 -45.02 54.66
C LEU A 911 -18.79 -44.07 55.84
N GLN A 912 -18.61 -42.76 55.67
CA GLN A 912 -18.86 -41.73 56.70
C GLN A 912 -18.30 -42.15 58.07
N ASN A 913 -19.10 -42.08 59.13
CA ASN A 913 -18.74 -42.48 60.49
C ASN A 913 -18.43 -43.98 60.66
N GLN A 914 -18.71 -44.83 59.67
CA GLN A 914 -18.42 -46.26 59.66
C GLN A 914 -17.06 -46.60 59.00
N CYS A 915 -16.29 -45.60 58.54
CA CYS A 915 -14.98 -45.85 57.95
C CYS A 915 -13.99 -46.38 59.01
N LYS A 916 -13.35 -47.52 58.72
CA LYS A 916 -12.33 -48.13 59.59
C LYS A 916 -10.92 -47.56 59.36
N ASP A 917 -10.70 -46.89 58.24
CA ASP A 917 -9.41 -46.26 57.93
C ASP A 917 -9.32 -44.88 58.60
N LYS A 918 -8.50 -44.81 59.65
CA LYS A 918 -8.25 -43.56 60.40
C LYS A 918 -6.86 -42.98 60.12
N SER A 919 -6.18 -43.44 59.07
CA SER A 919 -4.84 -42.94 58.72
C SER A 919 -4.87 -41.48 58.28
N ASP A 920 -3.80 -40.73 58.56
CA ASP A 920 -3.70 -39.32 58.15
C ASP A 920 -3.76 -39.17 56.62
N LYS A 921 -3.18 -40.12 55.87
CA LYS A 921 -3.26 -40.14 54.40
C LYS A 921 -4.70 -40.17 53.90
N HIS A 922 -5.57 -40.93 54.56
CA HIS A 922 -7.00 -41.00 54.23
C HIS A 922 -7.72 -39.73 54.66
N ARG A 923 -7.48 -39.26 55.90
CA ARG A 923 -8.17 -38.10 56.47
C ARG A 923 -7.77 -36.74 55.87
N ILE A 924 -6.61 -36.63 55.21
CA ILE A 924 -6.22 -35.43 54.45
C ILE A 924 -7.03 -35.29 53.14
N LYS A 925 -7.64 -36.39 52.66
CA LYS A 925 -8.42 -36.42 51.42
C LYS A 925 -9.93 -36.49 51.65
N TYR A 926 -10.39 -37.16 52.73
CA TYR A 926 -11.80 -37.44 52.96
C TYR A 926 -12.35 -36.94 54.31
N SER A 927 -13.59 -36.46 54.30
CA SER A 927 -14.40 -36.17 55.51
C SER A 927 -15.32 -37.35 55.87
N HIS A 928 -15.63 -37.53 57.14
CA HIS A 928 -16.39 -38.67 57.71
C HIS A 928 -17.69 -38.20 58.40
N GLY A 929 -18.36 -37.23 57.79
CA GLY A 929 -19.65 -36.71 58.26
C GLY A 929 -19.60 -35.38 58.98
N GLU A 930 -18.41 -34.77 59.08
CA GLU A 930 -18.28 -33.38 59.52
C GLU A 930 -18.92 -32.45 58.47
N GLN A 931 -19.96 -31.71 58.88
CA GLN A 931 -20.68 -30.80 58.00
C GLN A 931 -19.94 -29.46 57.93
N VAL A 932 -19.32 -29.17 56.77
CA VAL A 932 -18.57 -27.93 56.56
C VAL A 932 -19.47 -26.69 56.52
N PHE A 933 -20.69 -26.83 55.98
CA PHE A 933 -21.73 -25.81 55.99
C PHE A 933 -23.01 -26.39 56.64
N GLU A 934 -23.69 -25.60 57.47
CA GLU A 934 -24.99 -25.98 58.02
C GLU A 934 -26.02 -26.07 56.89
N SER A 935 -26.65 -27.23 56.74
CA SER A 935 -27.83 -27.35 55.87
C SER A 935 -28.91 -26.40 56.37
N LYS A 936 -29.37 -25.48 55.53
CA LYS A 936 -30.27 -24.38 55.93
C LYS A 936 -31.69 -24.81 56.33
N ASP A 937 -32.02 -26.10 56.32
CA ASP A 937 -33.40 -26.55 56.51
C ASP A 937 -33.53 -27.67 57.56
N LYS A 938 -33.41 -27.32 58.85
CA LYS A 938 -34.02 -28.10 59.95
C LYS A 938 -34.47 -27.23 61.12
N LYS A 939 -35.62 -26.56 60.98
CA LYS A 939 -36.57 -26.31 62.09
C LYS A 939 -37.99 -26.48 61.56
N GLY A 940 -38.74 -27.40 62.19
CA GLY A 940 -40.06 -27.82 61.75
C GLY A 940 -41.15 -26.77 61.97
N SER A 941 -42.08 -26.71 61.00
CA SER A 941 -43.48 -26.38 61.22
C SER A 941 -44.27 -26.86 60.01
N SER A 942 -45.34 -27.58 60.29
CA SER A 942 -46.31 -28.16 59.37
C SER A 942 -46.95 -27.12 58.45
N HIS A 943 -46.76 -27.28 57.14
CA HIS A 943 -47.80 -26.93 56.16
C HIS A 943 -47.65 -27.85 54.94
N ILE A 944 -48.68 -28.69 54.75
CA ILE A 944 -48.88 -29.52 53.57
C ILE A 944 -49.22 -28.57 52.41
N SER A 945 -48.37 -28.53 51.38
CA SER A 945 -48.79 -28.06 50.05
C SER A 945 -48.94 -29.27 49.13
N SER A 946 -50.17 -29.47 48.69
CA SER A 946 -50.60 -30.42 47.66
C SER A 946 -49.87 -30.20 46.34
N ASP A 947 -49.19 -31.23 45.83
CA ASP A 947 -49.40 -31.73 44.46
C ASP A 947 -48.37 -32.82 44.09
N GLN A 948 -48.67 -34.07 44.46
CA GLN A 948 -48.14 -35.25 43.79
C GLN A 948 -49.24 -36.32 43.73
N ARG A 949 -49.98 -36.35 42.62
CA ARG A 949 -50.92 -37.44 42.31
C ARG A 949 -50.15 -38.55 41.59
N ILE A 950 -50.52 -39.80 41.85
CA ILE A 950 -49.83 -41.00 41.37
C ILE A 950 -50.50 -41.47 40.07
N SER A 951 -49.77 -41.91 39.03
CA SER A 951 -50.44 -42.36 37.80
C SER A 951 -51.33 -43.59 38.02
N CYS A 952 -52.56 -43.55 37.47
CA CYS A 952 -53.49 -44.67 37.54
C CYS A 952 -53.01 -45.83 36.65
N LYS A 953 -52.94 -47.04 37.21
CA LYS A 953 -52.45 -48.22 36.50
C LYS A 953 -53.31 -48.67 35.31
N TRP A 954 -54.57 -48.22 35.22
CA TRP A 954 -55.49 -48.56 34.13
C TRP A 954 -55.58 -47.51 33.02
N GLY A 955 -54.85 -46.39 33.14
CA GLY A 955 -54.76 -45.36 32.10
C GLY A 955 -56.13 -44.85 31.62
N SER A 956 -56.27 -44.55 30.33
CA SER A 956 -57.51 -44.02 29.75
C SER A 956 -58.70 -45.00 29.72
N GLN A 957 -58.54 -46.22 30.25
CA GLN A 957 -59.61 -47.23 30.34
C GLN A 957 -60.12 -47.43 31.77
N CYS A 958 -59.78 -46.54 32.71
CA CYS A 958 -60.34 -46.57 34.05
C CYS A 958 -61.87 -46.35 34.00
N ARG A 959 -62.65 -47.25 34.62
CA ARG A 959 -64.12 -47.14 34.67
C ARG A 959 -64.60 -46.01 35.59
N ASP A 960 -63.73 -45.57 36.51
CA ASP A 960 -64.01 -44.52 37.49
C ASP A 960 -63.32 -43.19 37.10
N ILE A 961 -63.04 -42.98 35.81
CA ILE A 961 -62.30 -41.81 35.32
C ILE A 961 -63.03 -40.48 35.55
N ASP A 962 -64.34 -40.53 35.81
CA ASP A 962 -65.18 -39.38 36.12
C ASP A 962 -65.53 -39.29 37.62
N ASP A 963 -65.05 -40.23 38.46
CA ASP A 963 -65.22 -40.17 39.91
C ASP A 963 -64.24 -39.15 40.52
N LYS A 964 -64.82 -38.12 41.16
CA LYS A 964 -64.05 -37.00 41.71
C LYS A 964 -63.06 -37.40 42.80
N GLN A 965 -63.35 -38.40 43.64
CA GLN A 965 -62.43 -38.81 44.68
C GLN A 965 -61.26 -39.62 44.09
N HIS A 966 -61.53 -40.42 43.07
CA HIS A 966 -60.51 -41.15 42.33
C HIS A 966 -59.51 -40.21 41.63
N CYS A 967 -60.00 -39.18 40.91
CA CYS A 967 -59.17 -38.20 40.19
C CYS A 967 -58.37 -37.26 41.09
N MET A 968 -58.69 -37.16 42.38
CA MET A 968 -57.89 -36.41 43.35
C MET A 968 -56.63 -37.18 43.79
N LYS A 969 -56.60 -38.51 43.67
CA LYS A 969 -55.43 -39.33 44.03
C LYS A 969 -54.62 -39.78 42.83
N TYR A 970 -55.25 -40.00 41.67
CA TYR A 970 -54.57 -40.58 40.52
C TYR A 970 -54.64 -39.75 39.22
N THR A 971 -53.57 -39.78 38.40
CA THR A 971 -53.48 -39.09 37.10
C THR A 971 -53.66 -40.06 35.93
N HIS A 972 -54.42 -39.65 34.91
CA HIS A 972 -54.63 -40.38 33.65
C HIS A 972 -54.04 -39.57 32.49
N HIS A 973 -53.23 -40.18 31.62
CA HIS A 973 -52.70 -39.49 30.45
C HIS A 973 -53.78 -39.34 29.38
N SER A 974 -54.19 -38.09 29.12
CA SER A 974 -54.92 -37.73 27.90
C SER A 974 -54.01 -37.88 26.70
N THR A 975 -54.28 -38.84 25.83
CA THR A 975 -53.62 -39.00 24.53
C THR A 975 -54.11 -37.91 23.58
N LYS A 976 -53.26 -36.90 23.35
CA LYS A 976 -53.04 -36.27 22.03
C LYS A 976 -51.84 -35.31 22.09
N ASN A 977 -50.71 -35.83 21.64
CA ASN A 977 -49.56 -35.06 21.17
C ASN A 977 -49.87 -34.57 19.73
N PRO A 978 -49.21 -33.51 19.24
CA PRO A 978 -48.33 -33.75 18.10
C PRO A 978 -46.98 -33.06 18.26
N LYS A 979 -45.92 -33.88 18.20
CA LYS A 979 -44.61 -33.48 17.67
C LYS A 979 -44.56 -33.80 16.17
N ASN A 980 -43.60 -33.20 15.51
CA ASN A 980 -43.08 -33.44 14.15
C ASN A 980 -43.81 -32.71 13.03
N ASP A 981 -43.21 -31.57 12.67
CA ASP A 981 -43.37 -30.98 11.35
C ASP A 981 -42.13 -31.38 10.51
N ASP A 982 -42.29 -32.36 9.62
CA ASP A 982 -41.22 -32.87 8.73
C ASP A 982 -40.96 -31.95 7.52
N ARG A 983 -41.56 -30.75 7.49
CA ARG A 983 -41.39 -29.77 6.41
C ARG A 983 -40.09 -28.99 6.53
N ILE A 984 -39.42 -28.78 5.39
CA ILE A 984 -38.12 -28.10 5.30
C ILE A 984 -38.29 -26.61 5.66
N PRO A 985 -37.41 -25.97 6.45
CA PRO A 985 -37.52 -24.55 6.74
C PRO A 985 -37.49 -23.70 5.47
N CYS A 986 -38.46 -22.81 5.31
CA CYS A 986 -38.52 -21.92 4.17
C CYS A 986 -37.38 -20.90 4.24
N LYS A 987 -36.50 -20.88 3.23
CA LYS A 987 -35.33 -19.99 3.19
C LYS A 987 -35.65 -18.50 3.21
N TRP A 988 -36.90 -18.11 2.90
CA TRP A 988 -37.35 -16.72 2.91
C TRP A 988 -38.04 -16.30 4.22
N GLY A 989 -38.22 -17.22 5.17
CA GLY A 989 -38.81 -16.95 6.48
C GLY A 989 -40.11 -16.16 6.39
N SER A 990 -40.28 -15.16 7.26
CA SER A 990 -41.48 -14.31 7.31
C SER A 990 -41.75 -13.47 6.05
N GLN A 991 -40.83 -13.42 5.08
CA GLN A 991 -41.01 -12.70 3.81
C GLN A 991 -41.43 -13.59 2.62
N CYS A 992 -41.85 -14.83 2.88
CA CYS A 992 -42.32 -15.73 1.82
C CYS A 992 -43.64 -15.24 1.20
N ARG A 993 -43.58 -14.82 -0.08
CA ARG A 993 -44.75 -14.30 -0.83
C ARG A 993 -45.80 -15.38 -1.16
N THR A 994 -45.43 -16.65 -1.09
CA THR A 994 -46.31 -17.79 -1.34
C THR A 994 -46.78 -18.48 -0.05
N ILE A 995 -46.68 -17.81 1.09
CA ILE A 995 -47.12 -18.39 2.38
C ILE A 995 -48.63 -18.72 2.41
N GLY A 996 -49.42 -18.12 1.52
CA GLY A 996 -50.85 -18.44 1.33
C GLY A 996 -51.13 -19.65 0.43
N ASP A 997 -50.14 -20.15 -0.31
CA ASP A 997 -50.28 -21.30 -1.21
C ASP A 997 -50.31 -22.62 -0.40
N ALA A 998 -51.29 -23.47 -0.71
CA ALA A 998 -51.51 -24.73 -0.02
C ALA A 998 -50.38 -25.75 -0.27
N ASP A 999 -49.86 -25.84 -1.49
CA ASP A 999 -48.79 -26.78 -1.83
C ASP A 999 -47.45 -26.36 -1.23
N HIS A 1000 -47.21 -25.05 -1.17
CA HIS A 1000 -46.03 -24.50 -0.51
C HIS A 1000 -46.02 -24.81 0.99
N ARG A 1001 -47.16 -24.58 1.65
CA ARG A 1001 -47.32 -24.90 3.08
C ARG A 1001 -47.26 -26.40 3.35
N ALA A 1002 -47.56 -27.27 2.40
CA ALA A 1002 -47.39 -28.71 2.58
C ALA A 1002 -45.92 -29.15 2.61
N LYS A 1003 -45.00 -28.37 2.00
CA LYS A 1003 -43.56 -28.71 1.91
C LYS A 1003 -42.64 -27.94 2.85
N TYR A 1004 -42.97 -26.70 3.22
CA TYR A 1004 -42.03 -25.82 3.95
C TYR A 1004 -42.58 -25.24 5.26
N SER A 1005 -41.75 -25.20 6.30
CA SER A 1005 -42.07 -24.65 7.63
C SER A 1005 -41.57 -23.20 7.79
N HIS A 1006 -42.29 -22.37 8.56
CA HIS A 1006 -41.98 -20.96 8.80
C HIS A 1006 -42.03 -20.68 10.31
N SER A 1007 -40.96 -20.15 10.91
CA SER A 1007 -40.89 -19.89 12.35
C SER A 1007 -41.47 -18.52 12.74
N HIS A 1008 -42.41 -18.55 13.69
CA HIS A 1008 -43.07 -17.44 14.43
C HIS A 1008 -44.01 -16.49 13.66
N PHE A 1009 -45.31 -16.76 13.80
CA PHE A 1009 -46.32 -15.75 14.10
C PHE A 1009 -47.10 -16.24 15.33
N LEU A 1010 -46.84 -15.64 16.50
CA LEU A 1010 -47.81 -15.65 17.59
C LEU A 1010 -48.52 -14.30 17.55
N THR A 1011 -49.83 -14.43 17.41
CA THR A 1011 -50.87 -13.41 17.35
C THR A 1011 -50.84 -12.49 18.56
N ASP A 1012 -51.08 -11.20 18.33
CA ASP A 1012 -51.84 -10.37 19.27
C ASP A 1012 -53.04 -9.75 18.53
N SER A 1013 -54.14 -9.66 19.26
CA SER A 1013 -55.54 -9.58 18.86
C SER A 1013 -55.99 -8.29 18.15
N LYS A 1014 -56.72 -8.46 17.03
CA LYS A 1014 -58.14 -8.10 16.89
C LYS A 1014 -58.78 -8.90 15.76
#